data_AF-A0A149RTX2-F1
#
_entry.id   AF-A0A149RTX2-F1
#
_cell.length_a   1.000
_cell.length_b   1.000
_cell.length_c   1.000
_cell.angle_alpha   90.00
_cell.angle_beta   90.00
_cell.angle_gamma   90.00
#
_symmetry.space_group_name_H-M   'P 1'
#
loop_
_entity.id
_entity.type
_entity.pdbx_description
1 polymer ?
#
loop_
_entity_poly.entity_id
_entity_poly.type
_entity_poly.pdbx_seq_one_letter_code
_entity_poly.pdbx_strand_id
1 'polypeptide(L)'
;MCPEAGHPKRRWQVLMSRAPALVGLVLLVAAVVVIWRELRHLSLHDITASLSAIPDSALLAGGAATLLSYFILSFYDRLACLHVRADVSYQRSAFAAFCSYVLSHNLGCAAISGAAVRFRLYRSWGVAPGAIAQIIAFCSATYLLGTMALIGGILILEPHAVPVLSHLPEFLLRLTGVVLWGVLLAYVLVARVRRHVRIWKYEIELPGPGIAIAQIAVSAADMAATALIAYCVLPPLPPEAHFGFGTFLAIYLASYTAGLMASVPGGLGVFDGAMLLALQAYLPASQIMGAILVFRLFYYIIPLLLAGLMFAGHELFLRGEQALVSAGQTPRRVRPSQVIRESEADFSVAVATSVQAVVGILLVLYALVADLPPLQTSLGAAVSQIADLLLTVAGVGLVALSWGLSQRVALAWKFSLGMLGSAALLLMLRHAPWEGPVVIILVMLLLLPFRNCYYRRAHLLAAPLTPSMLAPLSLWGLGLLGVGWVAVQRHLGPIWWRSMIYDAHTAVGRWFLGFSALCGFYVLWRGMRTTRIRFEAWTAENAHRYHSLAHALPQLGARRPTGLLLDEAGRAAIPFLRTGQFIIGLGDPAGSERNCVAAIWRLRDLALQEGCKLAFIQVGQSLMAVYNDLGLTVCPDRTAGTVCCFSEDYRMLRAFLKGEERLARKRQPQAASGLTGS
;
A
#
# COMPACT_ATOMS: atom_id res chain seq x y z
N MET A 1 -37.71 10.32 13.87
CA MET A 1 -38.04 9.11 13.09
C MET A 1 -37.45 9.26 11.70
N CYS A 2 -36.39 8.52 11.41
CA CYS A 2 -35.72 8.47 10.12
C CYS A 2 -36.42 7.44 9.22
N PRO A 3 -36.60 7.68 7.91
CA PRO A 3 -36.78 6.60 6.97
C PRO A 3 -35.41 6.19 6.40
N GLU A 4 -34.93 5.04 6.83
CA GLU A 4 -33.98 4.24 6.05
C GLU A 4 -34.71 3.69 4.82
N ALA A 5 -34.12 3.84 3.63
CA ALA A 5 -34.46 3.01 2.47
C ALA A 5 -33.31 3.00 1.46
N GLY A 6 -32.15 2.49 1.88
CA GLY A 6 -31.23 1.88 0.93
C GLY A 6 -31.74 0.48 0.64
N HIS A 7 -32.08 0.17 -0.62
CA HIS A 7 -32.48 -1.18 -1.01
C HIS A 7 -31.50 -2.22 -0.43
N PRO A 8 -31.96 -3.23 0.34
CA PRO A 8 -31.08 -4.24 0.88
C PRO A 8 -30.47 -5.02 -0.29
N LYS A 9 -29.17 -4.84 -0.52
CA LYS A 9 -28.42 -5.73 -1.41
C LYS A 9 -28.70 -7.16 -0.95
N ARG A 10 -29.21 -8.01 -1.86
CA ARG A 10 -29.56 -9.41 -1.58
C ARG A 10 -28.37 -10.05 -0.84
N ARG A 11 -28.62 -10.74 0.28
CA ARG A 11 -27.56 -11.40 1.10
C ARG A 11 -26.55 -12.20 0.26
N TRP A 12 -27.02 -12.82 -0.83
CA TRP A 12 -26.19 -13.52 -1.82
C TRP A 12 -25.20 -12.64 -2.60
N GLN A 13 -25.55 -11.40 -2.95
CA GLN A 13 -24.61 -10.46 -3.59
C GLN A 13 -23.54 -9.98 -2.61
N VAL A 14 -23.89 -9.84 -1.33
CA VAL A 14 -22.92 -9.53 -0.26
C VAL A 14 -22.01 -10.73 -0.01
N LEU A 15 -22.54 -11.96 -0.02
CA LEU A 15 -21.76 -13.18 0.12
C LEU A 15 -20.83 -13.42 -1.08
N MET A 16 -21.31 -13.27 -2.32
CA MET A 16 -20.48 -13.36 -3.53
C MET A 16 -19.45 -12.24 -3.61
N SER A 17 -19.72 -11.05 -3.08
CA SER A 17 -18.71 -9.98 -2.98
C SER A 17 -17.60 -10.28 -1.95
N ARG A 18 -17.85 -11.17 -0.99
CA ARG A 18 -16.89 -11.59 0.05
C ARG A 18 -16.24 -12.94 -0.26
N ALA A 19 -16.76 -13.70 -1.21
CA ALA A 19 -16.24 -15.01 -1.59
C ALA A 19 -14.77 -14.97 -2.05
N PRO A 20 -14.29 -14.00 -2.85
CA PRO A 20 -12.88 -13.91 -3.21
C PRO A 20 -11.97 -13.68 -1.99
N ALA A 21 -12.42 -12.85 -1.05
CA ALA A 21 -11.68 -12.60 0.20
C ALA A 21 -11.68 -13.83 1.12
N LEU A 22 -12.77 -14.60 1.16
CA LEU A 22 -12.86 -15.84 1.91
C LEU A 22 -11.97 -16.94 1.31
N VAL A 23 -11.99 -17.09 -0.01
CA VAL A 23 -11.12 -18.03 -0.75
C VAL A 23 -9.65 -17.64 -0.56
N GLY A 24 -9.31 -16.35 -0.67
CA GLY A 24 -7.96 -15.85 -0.39
C GLY A 24 -7.53 -16.10 1.06
N LEU A 25 -8.44 -15.93 2.03
CA LEU A 25 -8.17 -16.25 3.44
C LEU A 25 -7.96 -17.75 3.66
N VAL A 26 -8.77 -18.62 3.04
CA VAL A 26 -8.62 -20.08 3.12
C VAL A 26 -7.30 -20.52 2.49
N LEU A 27 -6.94 -19.97 1.32
CA LEU A 27 -5.65 -20.26 0.66
C LEU A 27 -4.47 -19.75 1.50
N LEU A 28 -4.58 -18.58 2.13
CA LEU A 28 -3.59 -18.07 3.07
C LEU A 28 -3.43 -18.99 4.28
N VAL A 29 -4.53 -19.42 4.90
CA VAL A 29 -4.49 -20.35 6.05
C VAL A 29 -3.88 -21.68 5.63
N ALA A 30 -4.27 -22.22 4.46
CA ALA A 30 -3.68 -23.44 3.91
C ALA A 30 -2.17 -23.28 3.66
N ALA A 31 -1.74 -22.15 3.06
CA ALA A 31 -0.33 -21.84 2.86
C ALA A 31 0.45 -21.73 4.17
N VAL A 32 -0.08 -21.03 5.17
CA VAL A 32 0.54 -20.95 6.51
C VAL A 32 0.63 -22.33 7.16
N VAL A 33 -0.38 -23.18 6.99
CA VAL A 33 -0.35 -24.57 7.51
C VAL A 33 0.69 -25.41 6.78
N VAL A 34 0.80 -25.30 5.46
CA VAL A 34 1.83 -26.01 4.66
C VAL A 34 3.22 -25.54 5.08
N ILE A 35 3.45 -24.22 5.09
CA ILE A 35 4.71 -23.63 5.56
C ILE A 35 5.02 -24.06 6.99
N TRP A 36 4.04 -24.07 7.91
CA TRP A 36 4.25 -24.49 9.28
C TRP A 36 4.58 -25.99 9.40
N ARG A 37 3.95 -26.85 8.59
CA ARG A 37 4.24 -28.29 8.51
C ARG A 37 5.63 -28.58 7.98
N GLU A 38 6.14 -27.77 7.07
CA GLU A 38 7.49 -27.92 6.50
C GLU A 38 8.55 -27.24 7.39
N LEU A 39 8.26 -26.04 7.93
CA LEU A 39 9.17 -25.29 8.80
C LEU A 39 9.36 -25.91 10.18
N ARG A 40 8.40 -26.68 10.71
CA ARG A 40 8.54 -27.33 12.04
C ARG A 40 9.71 -28.33 12.12
N HIS A 41 10.21 -28.78 10.96
CA HIS A 41 11.34 -29.70 10.85
C HIS A 41 12.62 -29.01 10.37
N LEU A 42 12.54 -27.74 9.95
CA LEU A 42 13.68 -26.96 9.46
C LEU A 42 14.32 -26.20 10.62
N SER A 43 15.62 -26.40 10.84
CA SER A 43 16.37 -25.54 11.75
C SER A 43 16.72 -24.23 11.05
N LEU A 44 16.68 -23.11 11.78
CA LEU A 44 17.13 -21.81 11.24
C LEU A 44 18.59 -21.86 10.78
N HIS A 45 19.39 -22.72 11.42
CA HIS A 45 20.78 -22.97 11.07
C HIS A 45 20.92 -23.52 9.65
N ASP A 46 20.06 -24.46 9.23
CA ASP A 46 20.10 -25.05 7.89
C ASP A 46 19.77 -24.04 6.79
N ILE A 47 18.87 -23.09 7.07
CA ILE A 47 18.51 -22.01 6.14
C ILE A 47 19.67 -21.03 6.01
N THR A 48 20.29 -20.62 7.12
CA THR A 48 21.45 -19.73 7.09
C THR A 48 22.66 -20.38 6.40
N ALA A 49 22.90 -21.68 6.67
CA ALA A 49 23.94 -22.44 6.01
C ALA A 49 23.69 -22.54 4.50
N SER A 50 22.44 -22.80 4.10
CA SER A 50 22.04 -22.84 2.70
C SER A 50 22.23 -21.49 2.00
N LEU A 51 21.87 -20.38 2.64
CA LEU A 51 22.11 -19.03 2.10
C LEU A 51 23.61 -18.75 1.94
N SER A 52 24.44 -19.12 2.91
CA SER A 52 25.89 -18.95 2.82
C SER A 52 26.57 -19.87 1.80
N ALA A 53 25.91 -20.95 1.40
CA ALA A 53 26.41 -21.89 0.41
C ALA A 53 26.14 -21.44 -1.03
N ILE A 54 25.33 -20.40 -1.23
CA ILE A 54 25.05 -19.86 -2.57
C ILE A 54 26.29 -19.10 -3.06
N PRO A 55 26.89 -19.47 -4.20
CA PRO A 55 28.09 -18.81 -4.70
C PRO A 55 27.78 -17.39 -5.22
N ASP A 56 28.75 -16.48 -5.08
CA ASP A 56 28.61 -15.09 -5.54
C ASP A 56 28.29 -14.97 -7.03
N SER A 57 28.79 -15.90 -7.86
CA SER A 57 28.49 -15.96 -9.29
C SER A 57 27.00 -16.22 -9.56
N ALA A 58 26.36 -17.06 -8.75
CA ALA A 58 24.92 -17.32 -8.81
C ALA A 58 24.11 -16.09 -8.38
N LEU A 59 24.56 -15.38 -7.33
CA LEU A 59 23.96 -14.12 -6.91
C LEU A 59 24.07 -13.03 -7.99
N LEU A 60 25.24 -12.90 -8.63
CA LEU A 60 25.44 -11.98 -9.75
C LEU A 60 24.56 -12.34 -10.95
N ALA A 61 24.46 -13.62 -11.29
CA ALA A 61 23.57 -14.09 -12.36
C ALA A 61 22.09 -13.80 -12.05
N GLY A 62 21.64 -14.06 -10.81
CA GLY A 62 20.29 -13.71 -10.35
C GLY A 62 20.02 -12.20 -10.38
N GLY A 63 21.01 -11.38 -9.99
CA GLY A 63 20.94 -9.93 -10.09
C GLY A 63 20.85 -9.44 -11.54
N ALA A 64 21.64 -10.01 -12.44
CA ALA A 64 21.59 -9.70 -13.88
C ALA A 64 20.24 -10.11 -14.51
N ALA A 65 19.72 -11.29 -14.16
CA ALA A 65 18.39 -11.75 -14.56
C ALA A 65 17.28 -10.81 -14.06
N THR A 66 17.45 -10.24 -12.86
CA THR A 66 16.51 -9.26 -12.30
C THR A 66 16.50 -7.96 -13.11
N LEU A 67 17.68 -7.43 -13.44
CA LEU A 67 17.81 -6.25 -14.29
C LEU A 67 17.19 -6.50 -15.67
N LEU A 68 17.44 -7.68 -16.25
CA LEU A 68 16.86 -8.10 -17.52
C LEU A 68 15.33 -8.17 -17.44
N SER A 69 14.75 -8.79 -16.41
CA SER A 69 13.29 -8.87 -16.26
C SER A 69 12.68 -7.47 -16.16
N TYR A 70 13.17 -6.59 -15.28
CA TYR A 70 12.61 -5.23 -15.17
C TYR A 70 12.80 -4.39 -16.42
N PHE A 71 13.90 -4.60 -17.17
CA PHE A 71 14.10 -4.00 -18.47
C PHE A 71 13.03 -4.46 -19.47
N ILE A 72 12.78 -5.77 -19.58
CA ILE A 72 11.72 -6.32 -20.44
C ILE A 72 10.35 -5.81 -20.01
N LEU A 73 10.09 -5.79 -18.70
CA LEU A 73 8.84 -5.33 -18.10
C LEU A 73 8.52 -3.87 -18.45
N SER A 74 9.54 -3.03 -18.65
CA SER A 74 9.36 -1.64 -19.09
C SER A 74 8.67 -1.51 -20.46
N PHE A 75 8.80 -2.54 -21.32
CA PHE A 75 8.17 -2.55 -22.63
C PHE A 75 6.67 -2.82 -22.59
N TYR A 76 6.12 -3.37 -21.50
CA TYR A 76 4.68 -3.60 -21.37
C TYR A 76 3.91 -2.28 -21.53
N ASP A 77 4.22 -1.30 -20.68
CA ASP A 77 3.58 0.01 -20.70
C ASP A 77 4.00 0.82 -21.95
N ARG A 78 5.21 0.60 -22.49
CA ARG A 78 5.63 1.25 -23.74
C ARG A 78 4.76 0.79 -24.91
N LEU A 79 4.53 -0.52 -25.07
CA LEU A 79 3.66 -1.08 -26.10
C LEU A 79 2.22 -0.61 -25.90
N ALA A 80 1.75 -0.56 -24.66
CA ALA A 80 0.42 -0.04 -24.33
C ALA A 80 0.26 1.45 -24.72
N CYS A 81 1.26 2.28 -24.42
CA CYS A 81 1.25 3.70 -24.81
C CYS A 81 1.26 3.88 -26.32
N LEU A 82 2.04 3.06 -27.04
CA LEU A 82 2.08 3.07 -28.52
C LEU A 82 0.74 2.64 -29.11
N HIS A 83 0.09 1.63 -28.53
CA HIS A 83 -1.24 1.16 -28.95
C HIS A 83 -2.29 2.27 -28.82
N VAL A 84 -2.33 2.91 -27.65
CA VAL A 84 -3.32 3.98 -27.34
C VAL A 84 -2.90 5.34 -27.92
N ARG A 85 -1.74 5.42 -28.58
CA ARG A 85 -1.15 6.66 -29.14
C ARG A 85 -1.01 7.78 -28.10
N ALA A 86 -0.68 7.41 -26.86
CA ALA A 86 -0.41 8.36 -25.80
C ALA A 86 0.96 9.01 -26.03
N ASP A 87 1.02 10.35 -25.98
CA ASP A 87 2.26 11.11 -26.13
C ASP A 87 3.09 11.08 -24.84
N VAL A 88 3.70 9.92 -24.58
CA VAL A 88 4.53 9.66 -23.40
C VAL A 88 5.88 9.12 -23.84
N SER A 89 6.95 9.75 -23.37
CA SER A 89 8.33 9.32 -23.63
C SER A 89 8.61 7.95 -23.01
N TYR A 90 9.58 7.21 -23.58
CA TYR A 90 9.97 5.90 -23.08
C TYR A 90 10.36 5.92 -21.60
N GLN A 91 11.11 6.94 -21.16
CA GLN A 91 11.54 7.07 -19.76
C GLN A 91 10.35 7.19 -18.80
N ARG A 92 9.30 7.93 -19.17
CA ARG A 92 8.08 8.08 -18.37
C ARG A 92 7.28 6.78 -18.35
N SER A 93 7.14 6.09 -19.49
CA SER A 93 6.46 4.79 -19.51
C SER A 93 7.23 3.73 -18.72
N ALA A 94 8.56 3.71 -18.80
CA ALA A 94 9.41 2.78 -18.05
C ALA A 94 9.32 3.04 -16.54
N PHE A 95 9.34 4.30 -16.12
CA PHE A 95 9.13 4.69 -14.73
C PHE A 95 7.74 4.28 -14.22
N ALA A 96 6.69 4.50 -15.01
CA ALA A 96 5.34 4.09 -14.66
C ALA A 96 5.20 2.56 -14.55
N ALA A 97 5.77 1.81 -15.51
CA ALA A 97 5.82 0.36 -15.47
C ALA A 97 6.53 -0.12 -14.20
N PHE A 98 7.75 0.34 -13.97
CA PHE A 98 8.56 -0.06 -12.83
C PHE A 98 7.84 0.17 -11.51
N CYS A 99 7.40 1.41 -11.23
CA CYS A 99 6.68 1.72 -9.99
C CYS A 99 5.36 0.94 -9.85
N SER A 100 4.61 0.77 -10.94
CA SER A 100 3.32 0.07 -10.92
C SER A 100 3.49 -1.43 -10.66
N TYR A 101 4.43 -2.09 -11.32
CA TYR A 101 4.66 -3.53 -11.17
C TYR A 101 5.31 -3.87 -9.85
N VAL A 102 6.34 -3.12 -9.42
CA VAL A 102 6.98 -3.32 -8.11
C VAL A 102 5.94 -3.30 -6.99
N LEU A 103 4.95 -2.40 -7.08
CA LEU A 103 3.89 -2.33 -6.08
C LEU A 103 2.81 -3.39 -6.25
N SER A 104 2.43 -3.69 -7.49
CA SER A 104 1.52 -4.80 -7.79
C SER A 104 2.00 -6.11 -7.18
N HIS A 105 3.29 -6.39 -7.29
CA HIS A 105 3.90 -7.61 -6.75
C HIS A 105 3.91 -7.64 -5.21
N ASN A 106 4.08 -6.49 -4.54
CA ASN A 106 4.25 -6.45 -3.08
C ASN A 106 2.95 -6.26 -2.28
N LEU A 107 1.99 -5.45 -2.75
CA LEU A 107 0.86 -4.97 -1.94
C LEU A 107 -0.39 -5.86 -1.95
N GLY A 108 -0.43 -6.92 -2.76
CA GLY A 108 -1.64 -7.72 -2.97
C GLY A 108 -2.69 -6.96 -3.77
N CYS A 109 -3.75 -7.66 -4.20
CA CYS A 109 -4.73 -7.11 -5.14
C CYS A 109 -4.05 -6.39 -6.32
N ALA A 110 -3.08 -7.06 -6.95
CA ALA A 110 -2.16 -6.51 -7.96
C ALA A 110 -2.86 -5.66 -9.05
N ALA A 111 -4.06 -6.08 -9.46
CA ALA A 111 -4.89 -5.38 -10.43
C ALA A 111 -5.30 -3.96 -9.96
N ILE A 112 -5.53 -3.75 -8.66
CA ILE A 112 -5.98 -2.48 -8.09
C ILE A 112 -4.77 -1.59 -7.77
N SER A 113 -3.76 -2.14 -7.09
CA SER A 113 -2.58 -1.39 -6.67
C SER A 113 -1.80 -0.86 -7.88
N GLY A 114 -1.49 -1.71 -8.86
CA GLY A 114 -0.82 -1.29 -10.09
C GLY A 114 -1.62 -0.30 -10.93
N ALA A 115 -2.93 -0.52 -11.07
CA ALA A 115 -3.82 0.37 -11.81
C ALA A 115 -3.85 1.79 -11.21
N ALA A 116 -3.89 1.91 -9.89
CA ALA A 116 -3.88 3.21 -9.21
C ALA A 116 -2.63 4.02 -9.54
N VAL A 117 -1.45 3.39 -9.56
CA VAL A 117 -0.17 4.04 -9.90
C VAL A 117 -0.18 4.54 -11.34
N ARG A 118 -0.60 3.70 -12.29
CA ARG A 118 -0.69 4.07 -13.71
C ARG A 118 -1.68 5.20 -13.92
N PHE A 119 -2.88 5.07 -13.35
CA PHE A 119 -3.91 6.08 -13.43
C PHE A 119 -3.42 7.44 -12.93
N ARG A 120 -2.61 7.44 -11.87
CA ARG A 120 -2.01 8.67 -11.35
C ARG A 120 -0.91 9.25 -12.23
N LEU A 121 0.13 8.46 -12.55
CA LEU A 121 1.29 8.95 -13.30
C LEU A 121 0.90 9.40 -14.71
N TYR A 122 0.08 8.60 -15.40
CA TYR A 122 -0.38 8.97 -16.73
C TYR A 122 -1.32 10.17 -16.71
N ARG A 123 -2.17 10.31 -15.69
CA ARG A 123 -3.05 11.50 -15.55
C ARG A 123 -2.25 12.76 -15.26
N SER A 124 -1.18 12.69 -14.45
CA SER A 124 -0.30 13.85 -14.21
C SER A 124 0.49 14.26 -15.46
N TRP A 125 0.73 13.32 -16.38
CA TRP A 125 1.31 13.59 -17.70
C TRP A 125 0.29 13.94 -18.78
N GLY A 126 -0.99 14.13 -18.43
CA GLY A 126 -2.03 14.61 -19.34
C GLY A 126 -2.74 13.54 -20.18
N VAL A 127 -2.54 12.26 -19.88
CA VAL A 127 -3.24 11.16 -20.57
C VAL A 127 -4.71 11.09 -20.10
N ALA A 128 -5.63 10.97 -21.06
CA ALA A 128 -7.06 10.89 -20.76
C ALA A 128 -7.42 9.62 -19.96
N PRO A 129 -8.36 9.67 -18.99
CA PRO A 129 -8.73 8.52 -18.14
C PRO A 129 -9.08 7.25 -18.92
N GLY A 130 -9.79 7.38 -20.05
CA GLY A 130 -10.16 6.25 -20.91
C GLY A 130 -8.94 5.57 -21.55
N ALA A 131 -7.96 6.37 -21.99
CA ALA A 131 -6.70 5.87 -22.52
C ALA A 131 -5.89 5.13 -21.45
N ILE A 132 -5.89 5.62 -20.20
CA ILE A 132 -5.21 4.93 -19.09
C ILE A 132 -5.88 3.59 -18.77
N ALA A 133 -7.21 3.53 -18.80
CA ALA A 133 -7.94 2.28 -18.61
C ALA A 133 -7.59 1.25 -19.70
N GLN A 134 -7.43 1.70 -20.96
CA GLN A 134 -6.96 0.85 -22.05
C GLN A 134 -5.52 0.39 -21.85
N ILE A 135 -4.61 1.25 -21.36
CA ILE A 135 -3.24 0.87 -21.01
C ILE A 135 -3.23 -0.24 -19.95
N ILE A 136 -4.02 -0.08 -18.88
CA ILE A 136 -4.12 -1.09 -17.81
C ILE A 136 -4.67 -2.41 -18.36
N ALA A 137 -5.75 -2.36 -19.13
CA ALA A 137 -6.36 -3.55 -19.73
C ALA A 137 -5.40 -4.25 -20.71
N PHE A 138 -4.66 -3.48 -21.51
CA PHE A 138 -3.63 -3.98 -22.40
C PHE A 138 -2.55 -4.73 -21.61
N CYS A 139 -1.97 -4.12 -20.57
CA CYS A 139 -0.94 -4.76 -19.75
C CYS A 139 -1.43 -6.04 -19.04
N SER A 140 -2.70 -6.06 -18.58
CA SER A 140 -3.30 -7.28 -18.02
C SER A 140 -3.49 -8.39 -19.07
N ALA A 141 -3.90 -8.03 -20.29
CA ALA A 141 -4.01 -8.98 -21.39
C ALA A 141 -2.63 -9.50 -21.82
N THR A 142 -1.61 -8.64 -21.83
CA THR A 142 -0.21 -8.99 -22.15
C THR A 142 0.27 -10.16 -21.30
N TYR A 143 0.06 -10.07 -19.98
CA TYR A 143 0.42 -11.10 -19.02
C TYR A 143 -0.27 -12.45 -19.33
N LEU A 144 -1.57 -12.43 -19.62
CA LEU A 144 -2.32 -13.65 -19.92
C LEU A 144 -1.80 -14.31 -21.21
N LEU A 145 -1.56 -13.50 -22.25
CA LEU A 145 -1.04 -13.98 -23.53
C LEU A 145 0.35 -14.61 -23.40
N GLY A 146 1.27 -14.00 -22.64
CA GLY A 146 2.58 -14.58 -22.35
C GLY A 146 2.50 -15.88 -21.56
N THR A 147 1.63 -15.91 -20.55
CA THR A 147 1.38 -17.12 -19.75
C THR A 147 0.89 -18.27 -20.64
N MET A 148 -0.08 -18.00 -21.53
CA MET A 148 -0.57 -18.99 -22.50
C MET A 148 0.53 -19.47 -23.46
N ALA A 149 1.42 -18.57 -23.89
CA ALA A 149 2.52 -18.93 -24.80
C ALA A 149 3.53 -19.86 -24.13
N LEU A 150 3.93 -19.56 -22.90
CA LEU A 150 4.89 -20.38 -22.16
C LEU A 150 4.28 -21.71 -21.72
N ILE A 151 3.10 -21.71 -21.09
CA ILE A 151 2.43 -22.94 -20.69
C ILE A 151 2.15 -23.81 -21.92
N GLY A 152 1.64 -23.21 -23.00
CA GLY A 152 1.39 -23.92 -24.24
C GLY A 152 2.66 -24.51 -24.85
N GLY A 153 3.76 -23.77 -24.84
CA GLY A 153 5.07 -24.24 -25.32
C GLY A 153 5.60 -25.41 -24.49
N ILE A 154 5.57 -25.29 -23.16
CA ILE A 154 6.00 -26.35 -22.23
C ILE A 154 5.17 -27.63 -22.43
N LEU A 155 3.85 -27.52 -22.54
CA LEU A 155 2.97 -28.68 -22.72
C LEU A 155 3.16 -29.39 -24.07
N ILE A 156 3.63 -28.68 -25.11
CA ILE A 156 3.96 -29.26 -26.41
C ILE A 156 5.34 -29.93 -26.38
N LEU A 157 6.35 -29.23 -25.85
CA LEU A 157 7.76 -29.64 -25.93
C LEU A 157 8.15 -30.64 -24.84
N GLU A 158 7.73 -30.39 -23.60
CA GLU A 158 8.10 -31.17 -22.41
C GLU A 158 6.87 -31.41 -21.51
N PRO A 159 5.86 -32.19 -21.95
CA PRO A 159 4.62 -32.42 -21.19
C PRO A 159 4.86 -33.06 -19.81
N HIS A 160 5.95 -33.80 -19.63
CA HIS A 160 6.32 -34.44 -18.36
C HIS A 160 6.99 -33.47 -17.36
N ALA A 161 7.34 -32.26 -17.78
CA ALA A 161 8.01 -31.26 -16.95
C ALA A 161 7.10 -30.66 -15.85
N VAL A 162 5.80 -30.97 -15.85
CA VAL A 162 4.86 -30.53 -14.81
C VAL A 162 4.52 -31.73 -13.90
N PRO A 163 5.17 -31.89 -12.72
CA PRO A 163 4.97 -33.06 -11.87
C PRO A 163 3.52 -33.28 -11.45
N VAL A 164 2.76 -32.20 -11.25
CA VAL A 164 1.34 -32.24 -10.84
C VAL A 164 0.43 -32.81 -11.93
N LEU A 165 0.82 -32.68 -13.20
CA LEU A 165 0.05 -33.15 -14.36
C LEU A 165 0.55 -34.49 -14.90
N SER A 166 1.56 -35.09 -14.26
CA SER A 166 2.18 -36.36 -14.69
C SER A 166 1.21 -37.54 -14.74
N HIS A 167 0.09 -37.47 -14.00
CA HIS A 167 -0.97 -38.49 -14.02
C HIS A 167 -1.90 -38.39 -15.23
N LEU A 168 -1.86 -37.32 -16.01
CA LEU A 168 -2.70 -37.15 -17.19
C LEU A 168 -2.06 -37.78 -18.44
N PRO A 169 -2.86 -38.31 -19.38
CA PRO A 169 -2.35 -38.75 -20.68
C PRO A 169 -1.61 -37.63 -21.41
N GLU A 170 -0.42 -37.93 -21.91
CA GLU A 170 0.44 -36.98 -22.63
C GLU A 170 -0.28 -36.32 -23.82
N PHE A 171 -1.12 -37.09 -24.52
CA PHE A 171 -1.94 -36.58 -25.63
C PHE A 171 -2.83 -35.41 -25.21
N LEU A 172 -3.44 -35.47 -24.03
CA LEU A 172 -4.29 -34.39 -23.53
C LEU A 172 -3.46 -33.13 -23.22
N LEU A 173 -2.27 -33.31 -22.62
CA LEU A 173 -1.36 -32.20 -22.33
C LEU A 173 -0.91 -31.51 -23.63
N ARG A 174 -0.44 -32.28 -24.61
CA ARG A 174 -0.05 -31.73 -25.92
C ARG A 174 -1.22 -31.07 -26.64
N LEU A 175 -2.41 -31.68 -26.62
CA LEU A 175 -3.62 -31.10 -27.21
C LEU A 175 -3.95 -29.75 -26.57
N THR A 176 -3.90 -29.65 -25.24
CA THR A 176 -4.13 -28.37 -24.55
C THR A 176 -3.09 -27.32 -24.95
N GLY A 177 -1.81 -27.71 -25.08
CA GLY A 177 -0.77 -26.80 -25.55
C GLY A 177 -1.01 -26.30 -26.98
N VAL A 178 -1.42 -27.17 -27.90
CA VAL A 178 -1.79 -26.82 -29.28
C VAL A 178 -3.00 -25.88 -29.31
N VAL A 179 -4.02 -26.12 -28.47
CA VAL A 179 -5.18 -25.23 -28.35
C VAL A 179 -4.77 -23.85 -27.86
N LEU A 180 -3.91 -23.74 -26.85
CA LEU A 180 -3.42 -22.45 -26.35
C LEU A 180 -2.69 -21.66 -27.43
N TRP A 181 -1.79 -22.29 -28.19
CA TRP A 181 -1.11 -21.66 -29.33
C TRP A 181 -2.08 -21.31 -30.46
N GLY A 182 -3.11 -22.13 -30.69
CA GLY A 182 -4.20 -21.82 -31.63
C GLY A 182 -4.95 -20.55 -31.26
N VAL A 183 -5.22 -20.32 -29.97
CA VAL A 183 -5.83 -19.07 -29.48
C VAL A 183 -4.92 -17.86 -29.71
N LEU A 184 -3.60 -18.00 -29.45
CA LEU A 184 -2.64 -16.93 -29.71
C LEU A 184 -2.55 -16.57 -31.20
N LEU A 185 -2.54 -17.59 -32.07
CA LEU A 185 -2.56 -17.38 -33.51
C LEU A 185 -3.85 -16.69 -33.97
N ALA A 186 -5.01 -17.15 -33.46
CA ALA A 186 -6.29 -16.52 -33.74
C ALA A 186 -6.32 -15.05 -33.28
N TYR A 187 -5.75 -14.74 -32.11
CA TYR A 187 -5.62 -13.37 -31.61
C TYR A 187 -4.82 -12.49 -32.58
N VAL A 188 -3.66 -12.94 -33.05
CA VAL A 188 -2.82 -12.20 -34.02
C VAL A 188 -3.52 -12.04 -35.38
N LEU A 189 -4.20 -13.08 -35.86
CA LEU A 189 -4.95 -13.04 -37.12
C LEU A 189 -6.15 -12.09 -37.04
N VAL A 190 -6.90 -12.12 -35.94
CA VAL A 190 -8.02 -11.19 -35.72
C VAL A 190 -7.51 -9.76 -35.62
N ALA A 191 -6.41 -9.52 -34.90
CA ALA A 191 -5.73 -8.22 -34.83
C ALA A 191 -5.27 -7.69 -36.21
N ARG A 192 -4.96 -8.58 -37.16
CA ARG A 192 -4.61 -8.22 -38.54
C ARG A 192 -5.81 -7.77 -39.38
N VAL A 193 -6.99 -8.34 -39.13
CA VAL A 193 -8.20 -8.20 -39.98
C VAL A 193 -9.21 -7.21 -39.38
N ARG A 194 -9.34 -7.13 -38.06
CA ARG A 194 -10.34 -6.32 -37.35
C ARG A 194 -9.65 -5.42 -36.32
N ARG A 195 -9.74 -4.10 -36.52
CA ARG A 195 -9.26 -3.08 -35.58
C ARG A 195 -10.16 -2.92 -34.36
N HIS A 196 -11.48 -3.02 -34.53
CA HIS A 196 -12.46 -2.90 -33.47
C HIS A 196 -13.27 -4.19 -33.37
N VAL A 197 -13.32 -4.77 -32.17
CA VAL A 197 -14.17 -5.92 -31.87
C VAL A 197 -15.12 -5.54 -30.75
N ARG A 198 -16.41 -5.72 -31.03
CA ARG A 198 -17.46 -5.49 -30.04
C ARG A 198 -17.67 -6.76 -29.24
N ILE A 199 -17.25 -6.74 -27.98
CA ILE A 199 -17.55 -7.81 -27.01
C ILE A 199 -18.67 -7.30 -26.12
N TRP A 200 -19.88 -7.84 -26.32
CA TRP A 200 -21.11 -7.40 -25.65
C TRP A 200 -21.41 -5.91 -25.88
N LYS A 201 -21.26 -5.08 -24.84
CA LYS A 201 -21.51 -3.62 -24.87
C LYS A 201 -20.22 -2.81 -25.05
N TYR A 202 -19.06 -3.46 -24.97
CA TYR A 202 -17.76 -2.82 -25.00
C TYR A 202 -17.14 -2.96 -26.39
N GLU A 203 -16.62 -1.85 -26.90
CA GLU A 203 -15.86 -1.81 -28.13
C GLU A 203 -14.38 -1.81 -27.75
N ILE A 204 -13.68 -2.89 -28.08
CA ILE A 204 -12.27 -3.08 -27.77
C ILE A 204 -11.48 -2.86 -29.07
N GLU A 205 -10.54 -1.92 -29.03
CA GLU A 205 -9.58 -1.73 -30.12
C GLU A 205 -8.44 -2.74 -29.96
N LEU A 206 -8.29 -3.64 -30.94
CA LEU A 206 -7.18 -4.59 -30.98
C LEU A 206 -5.89 -3.89 -31.41
N PRO A 207 -4.74 -4.30 -30.84
CA PRO A 207 -3.45 -3.82 -31.30
C PRO A 207 -3.17 -4.26 -32.73
N GLY A 208 -2.34 -3.49 -33.44
CA GLY A 208 -1.81 -3.93 -34.72
C GLY A 208 -1.03 -5.24 -34.57
N PRO A 209 -0.92 -6.08 -35.62
CA PRO A 209 -0.32 -7.41 -35.54
C PRO A 209 1.13 -7.39 -35.02
N GLY A 210 1.92 -6.37 -35.37
CA GLY A 210 3.27 -6.20 -34.84
C GLY A 210 3.30 -5.94 -33.33
N ILE A 211 2.37 -5.14 -32.81
CA ILE A 211 2.22 -4.90 -31.37
C ILE A 211 1.69 -6.16 -30.67
N ALA A 212 0.77 -6.91 -31.28
CA ALA A 212 0.25 -8.16 -30.74
C ALA A 212 1.35 -9.24 -30.60
N ILE A 213 2.20 -9.40 -31.62
CA ILE A 213 3.34 -10.32 -31.56
C ILE A 213 4.35 -9.85 -30.51
N ALA A 214 4.68 -8.56 -30.49
CA ALA A 214 5.58 -8.00 -29.48
C ALA A 214 5.01 -8.17 -28.07
N GLN A 215 3.70 -8.04 -27.89
CA GLN A 215 2.99 -8.24 -26.62
C GLN A 215 3.18 -9.67 -26.10
N ILE A 216 2.99 -10.68 -26.96
CA ILE A 216 3.21 -12.09 -26.59
C ILE A 216 4.69 -12.32 -26.25
N ALA A 217 5.60 -11.87 -27.13
CA ALA A 217 7.03 -12.12 -26.98
C ALA A 217 7.63 -11.45 -25.74
N VAL A 218 7.31 -10.17 -25.49
CA VAL A 218 7.77 -9.42 -24.31
C VAL A 218 7.26 -10.08 -23.03
N SER A 219 6.01 -10.53 -23.01
CA SER A 219 5.47 -11.18 -21.82
C SER A 219 6.10 -12.54 -21.53
N ALA A 220 6.26 -13.37 -22.56
CA ALA A 220 6.95 -14.65 -22.43
C ALA A 220 8.41 -14.46 -21.97
N ALA A 221 9.12 -13.49 -22.55
CA ALA A 221 10.49 -13.18 -22.18
C ALA A 221 10.61 -12.67 -20.73
N ASP A 222 9.68 -11.83 -20.28
CA ASP A 222 9.65 -11.32 -18.90
C ASP A 222 9.41 -12.44 -17.87
N MET A 223 8.43 -13.30 -18.10
CA MET A 223 8.15 -14.42 -17.19
C MET A 223 9.32 -15.42 -17.16
N ALA A 224 9.95 -15.69 -18.31
CA ALA A 224 11.15 -16.51 -18.39
C ALA A 224 12.32 -15.86 -17.64
N ALA A 225 12.59 -14.57 -17.86
CA ALA A 225 13.64 -13.84 -17.16
C ALA A 225 13.40 -13.80 -15.65
N THR A 226 12.13 -13.69 -15.21
CA THR A 226 11.76 -13.72 -13.80
C THR A 226 12.02 -15.09 -13.17
N ALA A 227 11.64 -16.18 -13.86
CA ALA A 227 11.95 -17.54 -13.42
C ALA A 227 13.47 -17.77 -13.35
N LEU A 228 14.24 -17.20 -14.29
CA LEU A 228 15.68 -17.32 -14.33
C LEU A 228 16.35 -16.80 -13.05
N ILE A 229 15.79 -15.79 -12.39
CA ILE A 229 16.32 -15.25 -11.12
C ILE A 229 16.43 -16.36 -10.06
N ALA A 230 15.37 -17.13 -9.87
CA ALA A 230 15.35 -18.22 -8.90
C ALA A 230 16.16 -19.43 -9.39
N TYR A 231 16.12 -19.72 -10.70
CA TYR A 231 16.90 -20.81 -11.31
C TYR A 231 18.41 -20.62 -11.16
N CYS A 232 18.93 -19.39 -11.34
CA CYS A 232 20.35 -19.11 -11.17
C CYS A 232 20.87 -19.35 -9.76
N VAL A 233 20.00 -19.22 -8.75
CA VAL A 233 20.35 -19.30 -7.33
C VAL A 233 20.12 -20.71 -6.76
N LEU A 234 19.40 -21.56 -7.49
CA LEU A 234 19.24 -22.96 -7.12
C LEU A 234 20.59 -23.69 -7.14
N PRO A 235 20.85 -24.55 -6.15
CA PRO A 235 22.05 -25.37 -6.18
C PRO A 235 22.01 -26.32 -7.38
N PRO A 236 23.19 -26.68 -7.93
CA PRO A 236 23.26 -27.59 -9.07
C PRO A 236 22.63 -28.93 -8.69
N LEU A 237 21.63 -29.35 -9.47
CA LEU A 237 20.98 -30.64 -9.30
C LEU A 237 21.87 -31.77 -9.85
N PRO A 238 21.71 -33.02 -9.35
CA PRO A 238 22.36 -34.18 -9.92
C PRO A 238 22.05 -34.28 -11.43
N PRO A 239 23.04 -34.55 -12.30
CA PRO A 239 22.83 -34.68 -13.75
C PRO A 239 21.73 -35.68 -14.14
N GLU A 240 21.51 -36.68 -13.29
CA GLU A 240 20.53 -37.76 -13.46
C GLU A 240 19.07 -37.29 -13.32
N ALA A 241 18.82 -36.10 -12.75
CA ALA A 241 17.48 -35.59 -12.53
C ALA A 241 16.80 -35.06 -13.80
N HIS A 242 17.53 -34.91 -14.93
CA HIS A 242 17.06 -34.27 -16.17
C HIS A 242 16.30 -32.95 -15.92
N PHE A 243 16.72 -32.20 -14.88
CA PHE A 243 16.04 -30.99 -14.45
C PHE A 243 16.65 -29.77 -15.15
N GLY A 244 16.02 -29.35 -16.24
CA GLY A 244 16.43 -28.17 -16.99
C GLY A 244 15.64 -26.90 -16.62
N PHE A 245 15.98 -25.80 -17.28
CA PHE A 245 15.26 -24.54 -17.14
C PHE A 245 13.78 -24.64 -17.54
N GLY A 246 13.44 -25.49 -18.53
CA GLY A 246 12.05 -25.74 -18.95
C GLY A 246 11.17 -26.25 -17.81
N THR A 247 11.63 -27.28 -17.10
CA THR A 247 10.99 -27.82 -15.89
C THR A 247 10.85 -26.76 -14.79
N PHE A 248 11.93 -26.02 -14.50
CA PHE A 248 11.84 -24.97 -13.50
C PHE A 248 10.85 -23.87 -13.88
N LEU A 249 10.85 -23.45 -15.14
CA LEU A 249 9.92 -22.46 -15.67
C LEU A 249 8.46 -22.93 -15.52
N ALA A 250 8.18 -24.20 -15.80
CA ALA A 250 6.86 -24.78 -15.62
C ALA A 250 6.40 -24.72 -14.16
N ILE A 251 7.28 -25.11 -13.24
CA ILE A 251 7.01 -25.05 -11.80
C ILE A 251 6.82 -23.61 -11.32
N TYR A 252 7.67 -22.69 -11.78
CA TYR A 252 7.54 -21.27 -11.47
C TYR A 252 6.21 -20.70 -11.94
N LEU A 253 5.78 -20.98 -13.18
CA LEU A 253 4.51 -20.51 -13.73
C LEU A 253 3.32 -21.07 -12.95
N ALA A 254 3.33 -22.35 -12.59
CA ALA A 254 2.29 -22.95 -11.76
C ALA A 254 2.24 -22.32 -10.35
N SER A 255 3.39 -22.10 -9.74
CA SER A 255 3.49 -21.48 -8.40
C SER A 255 3.04 -20.02 -8.42
N TYR A 256 3.44 -19.26 -9.43
CA TYR A 256 3.12 -17.84 -9.59
C TYR A 256 1.63 -17.65 -9.88
N THR A 257 1.04 -18.46 -10.76
CA THR A 257 -0.41 -18.42 -11.04
C THR A 257 -1.24 -18.78 -9.80
N ALA A 258 -0.82 -19.79 -9.02
CA ALA A 258 -1.45 -20.12 -7.74
C ALA A 258 -1.38 -18.93 -6.74
N GLY A 259 -0.22 -18.28 -6.64
CA GLY A 259 -0.02 -17.08 -5.82
C GLY A 259 -0.93 -15.92 -6.23
N LEU A 260 -1.07 -15.66 -7.54
CA LEU A 260 -1.97 -14.62 -8.06
C LEU A 260 -3.44 -14.92 -7.75
N MET A 261 -3.89 -16.16 -7.94
CA MET A 261 -5.27 -16.56 -7.66
C MET A 261 -5.64 -16.39 -6.19
N ALA A 262 -4.68 -16.58 -5.28
CA ALA A 262 -4.90 -16.39 -3.85
C ALA A 262 -5.10 -14.93 -3.43
N SER A 263 -4.74 -13.96 -4.28
CA SER A 263 -4.82 -12.51 -3.98
C SER A 263 -4.11 -12.08 -2.68
N VAL A 264 -3.19 -12.90 -2.18
CA VAL A 264 -2.39 -12.62 -0.98
C VAL A 264 -1.29 -11.61 -1.32
N PRO A 265 -1.05 -10.59 -0.47
CA PRO A 265 0.08 -9.67 -0.66
C PRO A 265 1.42 -10.40 -0.83
N GLY A 266 2.16 -10.06 -1.89
CA GLY A 266 3.44 -10.72 -2.18
C GLY A 266 3.33 -12.17 -2.65
N GLY A 267 2.11 -12.71 -2.86
CA GLY A 267 1.88 -14.15 -2.99
C GLY A 267 2.40 -14.95 -1.79
N LEU A 268 2.58 -14.29 -0.64
CA LEU A 268 3.29 -14.82 0.52
C LEU A 268 2.63 -16.13 0.97
N GLY A 269 3.46 -17.16 1.01
CA GLY A 269 3.10 -18.50 1.41
C GLY A 269 2.45 -19.39 0.36
N VAL A 270 1.57 -18.86 -0.51
CA VAL A 270 0.97 -19.69 -1.57
C VAL A 270 1.97 -19.97 -2.68
N PHE A 271 2.67 -18.93 -3.15
CA PHE A 271 3.77 -19.10 -4.11
C PHE A 271 4.89 -19.95 -3.51
N ASP A 272 5.32 -19.61 -2.29
CA ASP A 272 6.45 -20.27 -1.63
C ASP A 272 6.14 -21.75 -1.35
N GLY A 273 4.92 -22.03 -0.86
CA GLY A 273 4.45 -23.39 -0.61
C GLY A 273 4.30 -24.21 -1.89
N ALA A 274 3.77 -23.63 -2.97
CA ALA A 274 3.69 -24.31 -4.25
C ALA A 274 5.08 -24.65 -4.83
N MET A 275 6.02 -23.71 -4.74
CA MET A 275 7.41 -23.91 -5.16
C MET A 275 8.09 -25.00 -4.32
N LEU A 276 7.93 -24.96 -2.99
CA LEU A 276 8.47 -25.95 -2.07
C LEU A 276 7.91 -27.35 -2.37
N LEU A 277 6.58 -27.48 -2.50
CA LEU A 277 5.93 -28.75 -2.80
C LEU A 277 6.36 -29.34 -4.15
N ALA A 278 6.67 -28.51 -5.14
CA ALA A 278 7.11 -28.95 -6.45
C ALA A 278 8.60 -29.31 -6.50
N LEU A 279 9.45 -28.61 -5.74
CA LEU A 279 10.90 -28.83 -5.73
C LEU A 279 11.37 -29.83 -4.67
N GLN A 280 10.58 -30.12 -3.64
CA GLN A 280 10.98 -31.02 -2.54
C GLN A 280 11.34 -32.44 -3.00
N ALA A 281 10.87 -32.86 -4.19
CA ALA A 281 11.24 -34.13 -4.80
C ALA A 281 12.71 -34.16 -5.28
N TYR A 282 13.32 -32.98 -5.47
CA TYR A 282 14.63 -32.81 -6.06
C TYR A 282 15.66 -32.22 -5.09
N LEU A 283 15.21 -31.32 -4.20
CA LEU A 283 16.08 -30.56 -3.30
C LEU A 283 15.52 -30.56 -1.88
N PRO A 284 16.39 -30.51 -0.85
CA PRO A 284 15.95 -30.34 0.52
C PRO A 284 15.27 -28.99 0.71
N ALA A 285 14.26 -28.95 1.59
CA ALA A 285 13.44 -27.77 1.82
C ALA A 285 14.25 -26.52 2.24
N SER A 286 15.37 -26.68 2.95
CA SER A 286 16.26 -25.58 3.35
C SER A 286 16.88 -24.85 2.16
N GLN A 287 17.31 -25.59 1.13
CA GLN A 287 17.90 -25.02 -0.08
C GLN A 287 16.83 -24.31 -0.93
N ILE A 288 15.64 -24.91 -1.05
CA ILE A 288 14.52 -24.29 -1.76
C ILE A 288 14.12 -22.97 -1.09
N MET A 289 14.01 -22.97 0.24
CA MET A 289 13.72 -21.75 1.01
C MET A 289 14.81 -20.70 0.85
N GLY A 290 16.10 -21.10 0.84
CA GLY A 290 17.21 -20.19 0.54
C GLY A 290 17.05 -19.50 -0.82
N ALA A 291 16.76 -20.27 -1.87
CA ALA A 291 16.53 -19.73 -3.22
C ALA A 291 15.30 -18.82 -3.28
N ILE A 292 14.19 -19.18 -2.62
CA ILE A 292 12.97 -18.35 -2.53
C ILE A 292 13.27 -17.01 -1.84
N LEU A 293 14.05 -17.02 -0.75
CA LEU A 293 14.41 -15.80 -0.03
C LEU A 293 15.26 -14.86 -0.89
N VAL A 294 16.27 -15.38 -1.60
CA VAL A 294 17.09 -14.56 -2.52
C VAL A 294 16.25 -14.05 -3.69
N PHE A 295 15.38 -14.88 -4.27
CA PHE A 295 14.43 -14.47 -5.29
C PHE A 295 13.54 -13.31 -4.80
N ARG A 296 13.00 -13.39 -3.58
CA ARG A 296 12.22 -12.30 -2.98
C ARG A 296 13.06 -11.05 -2.74
N LEU A 297 14.30 -11.20 -2.29
CA LEU A 297 15.21 -10.08 -2.12
C LEU A 297 15.40 -9.32 -3.44
N PHE A 298 15.72 -10.05 -4.52
CA PHE A 298 16.02 -9.48 -5.82
C PHE A 298 14.79 -8.97 -6.58
N TYR A 299 13.68 -9.70 -6.58
CA TYR A 299 12.51 -9.34 -7.39
C TYR A 299 11.44 -8.55 -6.63
N TYR A 300 11.45 -8.54 -5.30
CA TYR A 300 10.42 -7.85 -4.51
C TYR A 300 11.00 -6.71 -3.67
N ILE A 301 12.03 -6.99 -2.86
CA ILE A 301 12.50 -6.05 -1.81
C ILE A 301 13.38 -4.95 -2.40
N ILE A 302 14.47 -5.29 -3.08
CA ILE A 302 15.41 -4.32 -3.67
C ILE A 302 14.68 -3.38 -4.65
N PRO A 303 13.84 -3.88 -5.59
CA PRO A 303 13.10 -3.02 -6.51
C PRO A 303 12.10 -2.11 -5.79
N LEU A 304 11.49 -2.57 -4.69
CA LEU A 304 10.59 -1.75 -3.87
C LEU A 304 11.30 -0.58 -3.21
N LEU A 305 12.50 -0.82 -2.66
CA LEU A 305 13.35 0.23 -2.11
C LEU A 305 13.74 1.23 -3.21
N LEU A 306 14.16 0.74 -4.38
CA LEU A 306 14.55 1.58 -5.50
C LEU A 306 13.36 2.40 -6.03
N ALA A 307 12.19 1.80 -6.21
CA ALA A 307 10.98 2.49 -6.65
C ALA A 307 10.57 3.58 -5.65
N GLY A 308 10.62 3.29 -4.36
CA GLY A 308 10.41 4.26 -3.31
C GLY A 308 11.39 5.43 -3.41
N LEU A 309 12.69 5.14 -3.57
CA LEU A 309 13.72 6.16 -3.69
C LEU A 309 13.55 7.04 -4.92
N MET A 310 13.26 6.44 -6.07
CA MET A 310 12.98 7.19 -7.29
C MET A 310 11.76 8.10 -7.09
N PHE A 311 10.77 7.65 -6.32
CA PHE A 311 9.61 8.45 -5.97
C PHE A 311 9.92 9.62 -5.04
N ALA A 312 10.70 9.35 -4.00
CA ALA A 312 11.23 10.36 -3.09
C ALA A 312 12.07 11.41 -3.83
N GLY A 313 12.92 10.96 -4.76
CA GLY A 313 13.70 11.81 -5.65
C GLY A 313 12.83 12.65 -6.59
N HIS A 314 11.78 12.06 -7.17
CA HIS A 314 10.83 12.79 -8.02
C HIS A 314 10.11 13.91 -7.24
N GLU A 315 9.68 13.63 -6.01
CA GLU A 315 9.08 14.63 -5.12
C GLU A 315 10.08 15.74 -4.74
N LEU A 316 11.34 15.39 -4.46
CA LEU A 316 12.41 16.36 -4.18
C LEU A 316 12.69 17.27 -5.40
N PHE A 317 12.72 16.70 -6.60
CA PHE A 317 12.92 17.43 -7.84
C PHE A 317 11.77 18.42 -8.11
N LEU A 318 10.53 17.97 -7.95
CA LEU A 318 9.34 18.84 -8.05
C LEU A 318 9.38 20.00 -7.06
N ARG A 319 9.93 19.80 -5.86
CA ARG A 319 10.13 20.87 -4.86
C ARG A 319 11.30 21.79 -5.18
N GLY A 320 12.39 21.27 -5.75
CA GLY A 320 13.52 22.07 -6.22
C GLY A 320 13.11 23.02 -7.33
N GLU A 321 12.31 22.54 -8.29
CA GLU A 321 11.69 23.40 -9.31
C GLU A 321 10.80 24.47 -8.69
N GLN A 322 10.02 24.15 -7.65
CA GLN A 322 9.20 25.14 -6.94
C GLN A 322 10.05 26.22 -6.25
N ALA A 323 11.18 25.86 -5.63
CA ALA A 323 12.08 26.82 -5.01
C ALA A 323 12.72 27.75 -6.06
N LEU A 324 13.06 27.22 -7.24
CA LEU A 324 13.61 27.99 -8.37
C LEU A 324 12.55 28.88 -9.05
N VAL A 325 11.30 28.42 -9.14
CA VAL A 325 10.15 29.22 -9.63
C VAL A 325 9.83 30.34 -8.63
N SER A 326 9.83 30.04 -7.33
CA SER A 326 9.66 31.06 -6.26
C SER A 326 10.82 32.05 -6.21
N ALA A 327 12.02 31.65 -6.66
CA ALA A 327 13.17 32.51 -6.86
C ALA A 327 13.16 33.28 -8.21
N GLY A 328 12.10 33.15 -9.00
CA GLY A 328 11.88 33.93 -10.22
C GLY A 328 12.67 33.49 -11.47
N GLN A 329 13.31 32.32 -11.45
CA GLN A 329 14.26 31.91 -12.49
C GLN A 329 13.65 31.07 -13.63
N THR A 330 12.40 30.59 -13.51
CA THR A 330 11.75 29.75 -14.54
C THR A 330 10.27 30.10 -14.76
N PRO A 331 9.74 29.92 -15.99
CA PRO A 331 8.34 30.24 -16.30
C PRO A 331 7.38 29.31 -15.55
N ARG A 332 6.30 29.90 -15.03
CA ARG A 332 5.28 29.26 -14.19
C ARG A 332 4.51 28.19 -14.97
N ARG A 333 4.95 26.94 -14.92
CA ARG A 333 4.17 25.80 -15.44
C ARG A 333 2.89 25.63 -14.62
N VAL A 334 1.77 25.40 -15.32
CA VAL A 334 0.44 25.20 -14.75
C VAL A 334 0.49 24.16 -13.64
N ARG A 335 0.04 24.55 -12.43
CA ARG A 335 -0.09 23.68 -11.25
C ARG A 335 -0.86 22.41 -11.65
N PRO A 336 -0.32 21.20 -11.47
CA PRO A 336 -1.16 20.01 -11.49
C PRO A 336 -2.23 20.12 -10.39
N SER A 337 -3.46 19.75 -10.70
CA SER A 337 -4.61 19.80 -9.78
C SER A 337 -4.30 19.10 -8.44
N GLN A 338 -4.72 19.66 -7.31
CA GLN A 338 -4.43 19.12 -5.97
C GLN A 338 -4.89 17.67 -5.72
N VAL A 339 -5.85 17.17 -6.51
CA VAL A 339 -6.27 15.76 -6.52
C VAL A 339 -5.09 14.83 -6.87
N ILE A 340 -4.15 15.30 -7.70
CA ILE A 340 -2.89 14.60 -7.97
C ILE A 340 -2.08 14.56 -6.66
N ARG A 341 -1.91 15.70 -5.96
CA ARG A 341 -1.14 15.85 -4.69
C ARG A 341 -1.63 14.97 -3.54
N GLU A 342 -2.93 14.79 -3.37
CA GLU A 342 -3.47 13.90 -2.33
C GLU A 342 -3.20 12.42 -2.64
N SER A 343 -3.32 12.03 -3.91
CA SER A 343 -2.92 10.70 -4.40
C SER A 343 -1.39 10.49 -4.35
N GLU A 344 -0.59 11.57 -4.42
CA GLU A 344 0.86 11.57 -4.14
C GLU A 344 1.22 11.22 -2.73
N ALA A 345 0.53 11.87 -1.81
CA ALA A 345 0.73 11.62 -0.40
C ALA A 345 0.21 10.23 0.01
N ASP A 346 -0.84 9.67 -0.61
CA ASP A 346 -1.38 8.34 -0.25
C ASP A 346 -0.42 7.23 -0.65
N PHE A 347 0.09 7.31 -1.88
CA PHE A 347 1.08 6.38 -2.42
C PHE A 347 2.37 6.37 -1.60
N SER A 348 2.98 7.54 -1.38
CA SER A 348 4.26 7.63 -0.68
C SER A 348 4.15 7.11 0.75
N VAL A 349 3.01 7.39 1.40
CA VAL A 349 2.72 6.86 2.74
C VAL A 349 2.56 5.35 2.72
N ALA A 350 1.84 4.78 1.74
CA ALA A 350 1.68 3.33 1.62
C ALA A 350 3.01 2.60 1.38
N VAL A 351 3.85 3.11 0.47
CA VAL A 351 5.18 2.56 0.18
C VAL A 351 6.06 2.64 1.42
N ALA A 352 6.18 3.83 2.01
CA ALA A 352 7.04 4.04 3.16
C ALA A 352 6.61 3.21 4.38
N THR A 353 5.30 3.08 4.60
CA THR A 353 4.73 2.19 5.63
C THR A 353 5.12 0.73 5.41
N SER A 354 4.99 0.24 4.17
CA SER A 354 5.23 -1.16 3.84
C SER A 354 6.72 -1.51 3.95
N VAL A 355 7.57 -0.65 3.39
CA VAL A 355 9.03 -0.77 3.47
C VAL A 355 9.49 -0.75 4.93
N GLN A 356 8.99 0.19 5.73
CA GLN A 356 9.34 0.25 7.15
C GLN A 356 8.92 -1.01 7.92
N ALA A 357 7.72 -1.53 7.66
CA ALA A 357 7.25 -2.74 8.33
C ALA A 357 8.14 -3.95 8.00
N VAL A 358 8.49 -4.13 6.71
CA VAL A 358 9.39 -5.21 6.27
C VAL A 358 10.76 -5.07 6.93
N VAL A 359 11.33 -3.87 6.92
CA VAL A 359 12.63 -3.58 7.55
C VAL A 359 12.58 -3.82 9.06
N GLY A 360 11.50 -3.45 9.73
CA GLY A 360 11.29 -3.74 11.14
C GLY A 360 11.29 -5.25 11.42
N ILE A 361 10.62 -6.05 10.59
CA ILE A 361 10.63 -7.52 10.69
C ILE A 361 12.03 -8.08 10.45
N LEU A 362 12.72 -7.63 9.39
CA LEU A 362 14.08 -8.05 9.06
C LEU A 362 15.06 -7.72 10.20
N LEU A 363 14.88 -6.58 10.87
CA LEU A 363 15.72 -6.18 12.00
C LEU A 363 15.53 -7.12 13.21
N VAL A 364 14.29 -7.52 13.49
CA VAL A 364 13.99 -8.52 14.54
C VAL A 364 14.62 -9.87 14.18
N LEU A 365 14.45 -10.32 12.93
CA LEU A 365 15.04 -11.58 12.46
C LEU A 365 16.57 -11.55 12.55
N TYR A 366 17.19 -10.46 12.10
CA TYR A 366 18.63 -10.27 12.17
C TYR A 366 19.14 -10.34 13.61
N ALA A 367 18.52 -9.62 14.54
CA ALA A 367 18.92 -9.61 15.95
C ALA A 367 18.71 -10.98 16.65
N LEU A 368 17.78 -11.81 16.18
CA LEU A 368 17.53 -13.15 16.73
C LEU A 368 18.44 -14.23 16.18
N VAL A 369 18.82 -14.11 14.90
CA VAL A 369 19.48 -15.17 14.13
C VAL A 369 20.98 -14.93 13.99
N ALA A 370 21.41 -13.69 13.77
CA ALA A 370 22.80 -13.42 13.42
C ALA A 370 23.74 -13.72 14.61
N ASP A 371 24.87 -14.34 14.30
CA ASP A 371 25.89 -14.68 15.29
C ASP A 371 26.46 -13.42 15.94
N LEU A 372 26.77 -13.55 17.24
CA LEU A 372 27.46 -12.49 17.97
C LEU A 372 28.95 -12.57 17.61
N PRO A 373 29.61 -11.46 17.24
CA PRO A 373 31.04 -11.47 17.01
C PRO A 373 31.76 -11.93 18.29
N PRO A 374 32.82 -12.75 18.19
CA PRO A 374 33.58 -13.21 19.34
C PRO A 374 34.40 -12.05 19.91
N LEU A 375 33.75 -11.19 20.70
CA LEU A 375 34.41 -10.06 21.35
C LEU A 375 35.16 -10.57 22.59
N GLN A 376 36.47 -10.37 22.59
CA GLN A 376 37.38 -10.84 23.64
C GLN A 376 37.23 -10.06 24.98
N THR A 377 36.54 -8.91 24.97
CA THR A 377 36.34 -8.07 26.15
C THR A 377 34.91 -8.18 26.70
N SER A 378 34.77 -8.25 28.03
CA SER A 378 33.48 -8.30 28.71
C SER A 378 32.59 -7.09 28.39
N LEU A 379 33.19 -5.91 28.20
CA LEU A 379 32.50 -4.69 27.79
C LEU A 379 31.97 -4.77 26.36
N GLY A 380 32.76 -5.26 25.40
CA GLY A 380 32.30 -5.43 24.02
C GLY A 380 31.16 -6.45 23.92
N ALA A 381 31.27 -7.56 24.66
CA ALA A 381 30.21 -8.55 24.76
C ALA A 381 28.92 -7.95 25.35
N ALA A 382 29.00 -7.12 26.40
CA ALA A 382 27.84 -6.45 26.97
C ALA A 382 27.20 -5.45 26.00
N VAL A 383 28.01 -4.65 25.30
CA VAL A 383 27.53 -3.64 24.33
C VAL A 383 26.81 -4.29 23.15
N SER A 384 27.38 -5.34 22.54
CA SER A 384 26.76 -6.07 21.43
C SER A 384 25.43 -6.73 21.83
N GLN A 385 25.34 -7.24 23.06
CA GLN A 385 24.12 -7.87 23.56
C GLN A 385 23.01 -6.87 23.88
N ILE A 386 23.36 -5.74 24.48
CA ILE A 386 22.42 -4.63 24.68
C ILE A 386 21.96 -4.12 23.31
N ALA A 387 22.86 -4.04 22.33
CA ALA A 387 22.52 -3.65 20.97
C ALA A 387 21.51 -4.62 20.34
N ASP A 388 21.67 -5.93 20.48
CA ASP A 388 20.70 -6.92 19.96
C ASP A 388 19.31 -6.80 20.60
N LEU A 389 19.26 -6.66 21.92
CA LEU A 389 17.98 -6.42 22.60
C LEU A 389 17.34 -5.13 22.09
N LEU A 390 18.09 -4.04 21.99
CA LEU A 390 17.59 -2.78 21.49
C LEU A 390 17.19 -2.83 20.00
N LEU A 391 17.86 -3.65 19.18
CA LEU A 391 17.51 -3.88 17.77
C LEU A 391 16.19 -4.65 17.63
N THR A 392 15.93 -5.65 18.47
CA THR A 392 14.62 -6.33 18.47
C THR A 392 13.49 -5.37 18.87
N VAL A 393 13.70 -4.56 19.91
CA VAL A 393 12.75 -3.52 20.34
C VAL A 393 12.57 -2.47 19.24
N ALA A 394 13.67 -2.06 18.59
CA ALA A 394 13.65 -1.16 17.43
C ALA A 394 12.78 -1.72 16.30
N GLY A 395 12.96 -2.99 15.94
CA GLY A 395 12.21 -3.64 14.88
C GLY A 395 10.71 -3.76 15.19
N VAL A 396 10.35 -4.23 16.38
CA VAL A 396 8.93 -4.28 16.82
C VAL A 396 8.31 -2.89 16.84
N GLY A 397 9.04 -1.89 17.33
CA GLY A 397 8.58 -0.50 17.34
C GLY A 397 8.38 0.06 15.94
N LEU A 398 9.26 -0.22 14.98
CA LEU A 398 9.11 0.19 13.58
C LEU A 398 7.87 -0.43 12.93
N VAL A 399 7.59 -1.71 13.21
CA VAL A 399 6.35 -2.38 12.76
C VAL A 399 5.12 -1.72 13.39
N ALA A 400 5.13 -1.42 14.69
CA ALA A 400 4.03 -0.72 15.34
C ALA A 400 3.81 0.70 14.78
N LEU A 401 4.91 1.44 14.56
CA LEU A 401 4.89 2.79 13.99
C LEU A 401 4.44 2.81 12.53
N SER A 402 4.60 1.71 11.80
CA SER A 402 4.07 1.56 10.43
C SER A 402 2.55 1.77 10.40
N TRP A 403 1.84 1.33 11.44
CA TRP A 403 0.41 1.66 11.57
C TRP A 403 0.17 3.17 11.76
N GLY A 404 1.00 3.86 12.53
CA GLY A 404 0.89 5.32 12.68
C GLY A 404 1.19 6.08 11.38
N LEU A 405 2.13 5.59 10.58
CA LEU A 405 2.41 6.12 9.25
C LEU A 405 1.23 5.93 8.30
N SER A 406 0.60 4.75 8.28
CA SER A 406 -0.59 4.49 7.44
C SER A 406 -1.75 5.42 7.78
N GLN A 407 -1.84 5.86 9.04
CA GLN A 407 -2.81 6.83 9.53
C GLN A 407 -2.37 8.29 9.35
N ARG A 408 -1.24 8.56 8.68
CA ARG A 408 -0.68 9.89 8.40
C ARG A 408 -0.35 10.73 9.63
N VAL A 409 0.05 10.07 10.72
CA VAL A 409 0.34 10.73 12.00
C VAL A 409 1.74 11.35 12.00
N ALA A 410 1.84 12.66 12.28
CA ALA A 410 3.10 13.41 12.26
C ALA A 410 4.15 12.91 13.25
N LEU A 411 3.71 12.50 14.45
CA LEU A 411 4.61 11.92 15.45
C LEU A 411 5.14 10.55 15.03
N ALA A 412 4.33 9.73 14.35
CA ALA A 412 4.76 8.42 13.89
C ALA A 412 5.93 8.55 12.91
N TRP A 413 5.91 9.55 12.04
CA TRP A 413 7.04 9.88 11.16
C TRP A 413 8.30 10.29 11.93
N LYS A 414 8.20 11.18 12.92
CA LYS A 414 9.35 11.59 13.74
C LYS A 414 9.96 10.42 14.51
N PHE A 415 9.12 9.62 15.18
CA PHE A 415 9.59 8.46 15.93
C PHE A 415 10.16 7.39 15.01
N SER A 416 9.60 7.19 13.82
CA SER A 416 10.14 6.26 12.83
C SER A 416 11.54 6.66 12.39
N LEU A 417 11.77 7.95 12.06
CA LEU A 417 13.11 8.44 11.71
C LEU A 417 14.10 8.30 12.87
N GLY A 418 13.67 8.61 14.09
CA GLY A 418 14.52 8.44 15.29
C GLY A 418 14.89 6.97 15.52
N MET A 419 13.94 6.06 15.33
CA MET A 419 14.13 4.62 15.55
C MET A 419 14.93 3.95 14.43
N LEU A 420 14.80 4.42 13.18
CA LEU A 420 15.70 4.03 12.09
C LEU A 420 17.12 4.54 12.33
N GLY A 421 17.28 5.80 12.73
CA GLY A 421 18.58 6.37 13.06
C GLY A 421 19.28 5.63 14.21
N SER A 422 18.54 5.29 15.27
CA SER A 422 19.09 4.49 16.37
C SER A 422 19.41 3.07 15.94
N ALA A 423 18.56 2.41 15.14
CA ALA A 423 18.84 1.08 14.60
C ALA A 423 20.13 1.05 13.74
N ALA A 424 20.36 2.05 12.90
CA ALA A 424 21.60 2.15 12.12
C ALA A 424 22.85 2.25 13.02
N LEU A 425 22.78 3.08 14.07
CA LEU A 425 23.86 3.19 15.05
C LEU A 425 24.07 1.89 15.84
N LEU A 426 22.99 1.22 16.25
CA LEU A 426 23.06 -0.06 16.98
C LEU A 426 23.66 -1.17 16.12
N LEU A 427 23.35 -1.23 14.82
CA LEU A 427 23.98 -2.15 13.88
C LEU A 427 25.48 -1.89 13.75
N MET A 428 25.91 -0.62 13.72
CA MET A 428 27.33 -0.27 13.73
C MET A 428 28.01 -0.65 15.04
N LEU A 429 27.39 -0.39 16.19
CA LEU A 429 27.91 -0.78 17.51
C LEU A 429 28.01 -2.30 17.67
N ARG A 430 27.08 -3.04 17.06
CA ARG A 430 27.10 -4.52 16.96
C ARG A 430 28.25 -5.03 16.07
N HIS A 431 28.91 -4.17 15.29
CA HIS A 431 29.85 -4.56 14.24
C HIS A 431 29.19 -5.44 13.17
N ALA A 432 27.94 -5.13 12.82
CA ALA A 432 27.22 -5.76 11.72
C ALA A 432 27.93 -5.50 10.38
N PRO A 433 27.75 -6.39 9.37
CA PRO A 433 28.15 -6.08 8.00
C PRO A 433 27.51 -4.77 7.53
N TRP A 434 28.24 -4.03 6.69
CA TRP A 434 27.87 -2.69 6.22
C TRP A 434 26.52 -2.63 5.49
N GLU A 435 26.07 -3.76 4.95
CA GLU A 435 24.79 -3.92 4.27
C GLU A 435 23.59 -3.52 5.17
N GLY A 436 23.61 -3.93 6.44
CA GLY A 436 22.51 -3.68 7.38
C GLY A 436 22.27 -2.18 7.60
N PRO A 437 23.27 -1.42 8.09
CA PRO A 437 23.16 0.03 8.26
C PRO A 437 22.77 0.77 6.97
N VAL A 438 23.31 0.36 5.81
CA VAL A 438 22.99 0.98 4.52
C VAL A 438 21.51 0.85 4.19
N VAL A 439 20.90 -0.33 4.37
CA VAL A 439 19.45 -0.53 4.16
C VAL A 439 18.62 0.35 5.09
N ILE A 440 18.98 0.44 6.37
CA ILE A 440 18.26 1.29 7.34
C ILE A 440 18.34 2.77 6.95
N ILE A 441 19.52 3.25 6.54
CA ILE A 441 19.73 4.63 6.09
C ILE A 441 18.93 4.90 4.81
N LEU A 442 18.89 3.96 3.88
CA LEU A 442 18.13 4.06 2.64
C LEU A 442 16.63 4.28 2.92
N VAL A 443 16.07 3.53 3.87
CA VAL A 443 14.67 3.63 4.30
C VAL A 443 14.41 4.94 5.04
N MET A 444 15.38 5.41 5.81
CA MET A 444 15.32 6.71 6.46
C MET A 444 15.27 7.84 5.41
N LEU A 445 16.11 7.78 4.37
CA LEU A 445 16.13 8.73 3.26
C LEU A 445 14.83 8.69 2.44
N LEU A 446 14.23 7.51 2.27
CA LEU A 446 12.91 7.34 1.65
C LEU A 446 11.82 8.11 2.41
N LEU A 447 11.84 8.08 3.75
CA LEU A 447 10.84 8.73 4.60
C LEU A 447 11.05 10.25 4.74
N LEU A 448 12.31 10.70 4.69
CA LEU A 448 12.71 12.08 4.97
C LEU A 448 11.94 13.16 4.17
N PRO A 449 11.79 13.07 2.83
CA PRO A 449 11.18 14.13 2.04
C PRO A 449 9.67 14.24 2.29
N PHE A 450 9.02 13.22 2.85
CA PHE A 450 7.56 13.18 2.98
C PHE A 450 7.00 13.78 4.27
N ARG A 451 7.75 14.62 5.01
CA ARG A 451 7.28 15.30 6.23
C ARG A 451 5.87 15.90 6.09
N ASN A 452 5.58 16.55 4.97
CA ASN A 452 4.31 17.24 4.73
C ASN A 452 3.13 16.29 4.46
N CYS A 453 3.38 15.01 4.17
CA CYS A 453 2.35 13.99 4.01
C CYS A 453 1.77 13.52 5.35
N TYR A 454 2.51 13.74 6.46
CA TYR A 454 2.15 13.34 7.81
C TYR A 454 1.70 14.56 8.61
N TYR A 455 0.44 14.94 8.46
CA TYR A 455 -0.12 16.16 9.05
C TYR A 455 -1.04 15.90 10.24
N ARG A 456 -1.50 14.65 10.46
CA ARG A 456 -2.46 14.35 11.54
C ARG A 456 -1.77 14.33 12.90
N ARG A 457 -2.40 14.94 13.90
CA ARG A 457 -1.93 14.91 15.30
C ARG A 457 -2.22 13.55 15.94
N ALA A 458 -1.30 13.06 16.76
CA ALA A 458 -1.45 11.81 17.50
C ALA A 458 -2.39 11.99 18.71
N HIS A 459 -3.12 10.94 19.07
CA HIS A 459 -3.99 10.96 20.25
C HIS A 459 -3.21 11.15 21.57
N LEU A 460 -1.97 10.66 21.65
CA LEU A 460 -1.08 10.79 22.83
C LEU A 460 -0.86 12.24 23.31
N LEU A 461 -0.91 13.22 22.41
CA LEU A 461 -0.68 14.64 22.76
C LEU A 461 -1.97 15.39 23.09
N ALA A 462 -3.12 14.87 22.69
CA ALA A 462 -4.38 15.62 22.68
C ALA A 462 -5.41 15.11 23.70
N ALA A 463 -5.21 13.92 24.27
CA ALA A 463 -6.06 13.36 25.30
C ALA A 463 -5.20 12.83 26.46
N PRO A 464 -5.62 13.04 27.73
CA PRO A 464 -4.92 12.47 28.88
C PRO A 464 -4.84 10.94 28.77
N LEU A 465 -3.83 10.35 29.41
CA LEU A 465 -3.63 8.90 29.47
C LEU A 465 -4.90 8.21 29.98
N THR A 466 -5.70 7.68 29.05
CA THR A 466 -6.93 6.96 29.42
C THR A 466 -6.56 5.73 30.26
N PRO A 467 -7.43 5.28 31.20
CA PRO A 467 -7.18 4.07 32.01
C PRO A 467 -6.85 2.84 31.16
N SER A 468 -7.44 2.79 29.97
CA SER A 468 -7.22 1.75 28.96
C SER A 468 -5.85 1.78 28.25
N MET A 469 -5.06 2.83 28.42
CA MET A 469 -3.64 2.90 28.03
C MET A 469 -2.71 2.70 29.22
N LEU A 470 -3.12 3.10 30.42
CA LEU A 470 -2.34 2.92 31.64
C LEU A 470 -2.17 1.43 32.00
N ALA A 471 -3.22 0.61 31.88
CA ALA A 471 -3.15 -0.81 32.18
C ALA A 471 -2.14 -1.61 31.31
N PRO A 472 -2.14 -1.51 29.97
CA PRO A 472 -1.12 -2.20 29.17
C PRO A 472 0.28 -1.58 29.32
N LEU A 473 0.39 -0.29 29.67
CA LEU A 473 1.68 0.36 29.91
C LEU A 473 2.30 -0.05 31.25
N SER A 474 1.49 -0.22 32.30
CA SER A 474 1.93 -0.79 33.56
C SER A 474 2.28 -2.27 33.42
N LEU A 475 1.48 -3.05 32.68
CA LEU A 475 1.78 -4.45 32.37
C LEU A 475 3.06 -4.61 31.53
N TRP A 476 3.32 -3.69 30.60
CA TRP A 476 4.58 -3.65 29.86
C TRP A 476 5.78 -3.43 30.78
N GLY A 477 5.70 -2.42 31.65
CA GLY A 477 6.74 -2.15 32.65
C GLY A 477 6.97 -3.31 33.63
N LEU A 478 5.88 -3.90 34.15
CA LEU A 478 5.95 -5.09 35.01
C LEU A 478 6.51 -6.30 34.27
N GLY A 479 6.20 -6.46 32.99
CA GLY A 479 6.76 -7.52 32.16
C GLY A 479 8.27 -7.38 31.97
N LEU A 480 8.76 -6.14 31.72
CA LEU A 480 10.20 -5.86 31.66
C LEU A 480 10.90 -6.10 33.00
N LEU A 481 10.28 -5.69 34.11
CA LEU A 481 10.79 -5.97 35.45
C LEU A 481 10.81 -7.47 35.77
N GLY A 482 9.78 -8.22 35.34
CA GLY A 482 9.72 -9.67 35.46
C GLY A 482 10.79 -10.38 34.64
N VAL A 483 11.10 -9.88 33.44
CA VAL A 483 12.23 -10.34 32.62
C VAL A 483 13.55 -10.13 33.38
N GLY A 484 13.78 -8.94 33.93
CA GLY A 484 14.97 -8.65 34.72
C GLY A 484 15.08 -9.51 35.99
N TRP A 485 13.96 -9.72 36.70
CA TRP A 485 13.89 -10.60 37.87
C TRP A 485 14.33 -12.01 37.52
N VAL A 486 13.71 -12.62 36.50
CA VAL A 486 14.01 -14.01 36.11
C VAL A 486 15.47 -14.15 35.67
N ALA A 487 16.03 -13.12 35.01
CA ALA A 487 17.44 -13.10 34.64
C ALA A 487 18.36 -13.14 35.88
N VAL A 488 18.07 -12.33 36.90
CA VAL A 488 18.84 -12.29 38.16
C VAL A 488 18.68 -13.59 38.96
N GLN A 489 17.45 -14.07 39.17
CA GLN A 489 17.21 -15.28 39.96
C GLN A 489 17.88 -16.52 39.40
N ARG A 490 17.84 -16.68 38.07
CA ARG A 490 18.37 -17.86 37.40
C ARG A 490 19.88 -17.76 37.12
N HIS A 491 20.54 -16.70 37.60
CA HIS A 491 21.96 -16.44 37.34
C HIS A 491 22.30 -16.64 35.87
N LEU A 492 21.38 -16.20 34.98
CA LEU A 492 21.64 -16.31 33.55
C LEU A 492 22.89 -15.49 33.29
N GLY A 493 23.87 -16.10 32.61
CA GLY A 493 25.13 -15.46 32.28
C GLY A 493 24.93 -14.18 31.46
N PRO A 494 26.01 -13.55 30.96
CA PRO A 494 25.92 -12.27 30.26
C PRO A 494 24.83 -12.26 29.16
N ILE A 495 24.61 -13.38 28.46
CA ILE A 495 23.64 -13.57 27.37
C ILE A 495 22.21 -13.95 27.85
N TRP A 496 21.76 -13.34 28.95
CA TRP A 496 20.55 -13.74 29.66
C TRP A 496 19.26 -13.71 28.83
N TRP A 497 19.10 -12.74 27.93
CA TRP A 497 17.87 -12.59 27.13
C TRP A 497 17.78 -13.62 25.99
N ARG A 498 18.92 -14.05 25.41
CA ARG A 498 18.94 -15.12 24.39
C ARG A 498 18.72 -16.48 25.05
N SER A 499 19.32 -16.72 26.22
CA SER A 499 19.01 -17.89 27.05
C SER A 499 17.54 -17.95 27.46
N MET A 500 16.87 -16.81 27.65
CA MET A 500 15.42 -16.81 27.85
C MET A 500 14.65 -17.35 26.64
N ILE A 501 15.08 -17.10 25.41
CA ILE A 501 14.34 -17.51 24.20
C ILE A 501 14.57 -19.01 23.89
N TYR A 502 15.81 -19.47 23.98
CA TYR A 502 16.23 -20.79 23.49
C TYR A 502 16.29 -21.88 24.58
N ASP A 503 16.43 -21.52 25.85
CA ASP A 503 16.53 -22.51 26.92
C ASP A 503 15.13 -23.01 27.37
N ALA A 504 14.99 -24.31 27.57
CA ALA A 504 13.73 -24.91 28.03
C ALA A 504 13.40 -24.53 29.48
N HIS A 505 14.42 -24.26 30.30
CA HIS A 505 14.28 -23.98 31.73
C HIS A 505 13.84 -22.54 32.03
N THR A 506 13.77 -21.67 31.03
CA THR A 506 13.39 -20.24 31.14
C THR A 506 11.99 -19.96 30.60
N ALA A 507 11.13 -20.99 30.52
CA ALA A 507 9.76 -20.88 30.00
C ALA A 507 8.96 -19.69 30.59
N VAL A 508 9.12 -19.40 31.88
CA VAL A 508 8.48 -18.25 32.56
C VAL A 508 9.00 -16.91 32.03
N GLY A 509 10.31 -16.79 31.78
CA GLY A 509 10.94 -15.61 31.19
C GLY A 509 10.45 -15.30 29.77
N ARG A 510 10.20 -16.34 28.95
CA ARG A 510 9.63 -16.18 27.60
C ARG A 510 8.25 -15.56 27.61
N TRP A 511 7.40 -16.00 28.53
CA TRP A 511 6.06 -15.43 28.68
C TRP A 511 6.12 -13.98 29.13
N PHE A 512 7.01 -13.62 30.06
CA PHE A 512 7.21 -12.21 30.45
C PHE A 512 7.73 -11.36 29.29
N LEU A 513 8.70 -11.85 28.51
CA LEU A 513 9.26 -11.15 27.35
C LEU A 513 8.20 -10.97 26.25
N GLY A 514 7.49 -12.04 25.89
CA GLY A 514 6.44 -12.02 24.87
C GLY A 514 5.25 -11.15 25.26
N PHE A 515 4.79 -11.25 26.51
CA PHE A 515 3.68 -10.43 27.02
C PHE A 515 4.07 -8.94 27.09
N SER A 516 5.29 -8.65 27.54
CA SER A 516 5.86 -7.30 27.52
C SER A 516 5.90 -6.74 26.09
N ALA A 517 6.45 -7.47 25.13
CA ALA A 517 6.49 -7.04 23.73
C ALA A 517 5.09 -6.78 23.15
N LEU A 518 4.11 -7.64 23.46
CA LEU A 518 2.73 -7.52 22.99
C LEU A 518 2.01 -6.32 23.62
N CYS A 519 2.22 -6.08 24.92
CA CYS A 519 1.71 -4.90 25.60
C CYS A 519 2.34 -3.60 25.07
N GLY A 520 3.66 -3.57 24.85
CA GLY A 520 4.36 -2.44 24.25
C GLY A 520 3.86 -2.14 22.83
N PHE A 521 3.69 -3.18 22.00
CA PHE A 521 3.07 -3.07 20.68
C PHE A 521 1.65 -2.49 20.76
N TYR A 522 0.82 -2.98 21.67
CA TYR A 522 -0.56 -2.50 21.85
C TYR A 522 -0.60 -1.02 22.29
N VAL A 523 0.27 -0.61 23.22
CA VAL A 523 0.38 0.78 23.68
C VAL A 523 0.76 1.71 22.52
N LEU A 524 1.78 1.33 21.73
CA LEU A 524 2.19 2.09 20.56
C LEU A 524 1.08 2.15 19.51
N TRP A 525 0.47 1.01 19.18
CA TRP A 525 -0.64 0.93 18.22
C TRP A 525 -1.83 1.81 18.62
N ARG A 526 -2.22 1.76 19.90
CA ARG A 526 -3.34 2.55 20.43
C ARG A 526 -3.00 4.04 20.53
N GLY A 527 -1.78 4.38 20.95
CA GLY A 527 -1.32 5.77 21.07
C GLY A 527 -1.19 6.49 19.73
N MET A 528 -0.92 5.72 18.66
CA MET A 528 -0.85 6.21 17.28
C MET A 528 -2.21 6.26 16.58
N ARG A 529 -3.32 5.94 17.25
CA ARG A 529 -4.66 6.17 16.67
C ARG A 529 -4.92 7.67 16.48
N THR A 530 -5.64 7.99 15.42
CA THR A 530 -6.04 9.37 15.10
C THR A 530 -7.02 9.90 16.13
N THR A 531 -6.80 11.11 16.62
CA THR A 531 -7.83 11.86 17.34
C THR A 531 -8.96 12.23 16.40
N ARG A 532 -10.20 12.04 16.84
CA ARG A 532 -11.36 12.53 16.10
C ARG A 532 -11.43 14.05 16.20
N ILE A 533 -11.62 14.73 15.07
CA ILE A 533 -11.96 16.16 15.06
C ILE A 533 -13.28 16.31 15.81
N ARG A 534 -13.22 17.01 16.94
CA ARG A 534 -14.41 17.38 17.70
C ARG A 534 -15.05 18.58 17.03
N PHE A 535 -16.36 18.51 16.85
CA PHE A 535 -17.21 19.63 16.50
C PHE A 535 -18.24 19.81 17.60
N GLU A 536 -18.74 21.02 17.75
CA GLU A 536 -19.75 21.35 18.75
C GLU A 536 -21.14 21.24 18.10
N ALA A 537 -22.14 20.79 18.86
CA ALA A 537 -23.52 20.74 18.34
C ALA A 537 -24.04 22.15 18.09
N TRP A 538 -24.92 22.32 17.10
CA TRP A 538 -25.53 23.61 16.83
C TRP A 538 -26.59 23.96 17.89
N THR A 539 -26.18 24.67 18.93
CA THR A 539 -27.04 25.19 20.02
C THR A 539 -27.22 26.72 19.90
N ALA A 540 -28.16 27.29 20.64
CA ALA A 540 -28.37 28.74 20.66
C ALA A 540 -27.11 29.51 21.09
N GLU A 541 -26.36 28.96 22.05
CA GLU A 541 -25.07 29.50 22.52
C GLU A 541 -24.02 29.51 21.41
N ASN A 542 -23.87 28.40 20.68
CA ASN A 542 -22.90 28.30 19.59
C ASN A 542 -23.30 29.14 18.37
N ALA A 543 -24.60 29.33 18.14
CA ALA A 543 -25.08 30.28 17.14
C ALA A 543 -24.69 31.71 17.50
N HIS A 544 -24.88 32.13 18.77
CA HIS A 544 -24.43 33.44 19.25
C HIS A 544 -22.91 33.59 19.11
N ARG A 545 -22.15 32.55 19.45
CA ARG A 545 -20.69 32.53 19.28
C ARG A 545 -20.27 32.69 17.83
N TYR A 546 -20.92 31.99 16.89
CA TYR A 546 -20.67 32.16 15.46
C TYR A 546 -20.95 33.60 15.00
N HIS A 547 -22.10 34.18 15.39
CA HIS A 547 -22.47 35.54 15.02
C HIS A 547 -21.61 36.63 15.68
N SER A 548 -20.90 36.31 16.77
CA SER A 548 -19.95 37.23 17.41
C SER A 548 -18.62 37.37 16.64
N LEU A 549 -18.34 36.47 15.69
CA LEU A 549 -17.12 36.49 14.89
C LEU A 549 -17.25 37.42 13.68
N ALA A 550 -16.13 38.01 13.26
CA ALA A 550 -16.08 38.85 12.07
C ALA A 550 -16.48 38.06 10.81
N HIS A 551 -17.18 38.71 9.88
CA HIS A 551 -17.65 38.09 8.62
C HIS A 551 -18.61 36.91 8.78
N ALA A 552 -19.31 36.79 9.91
CA ALA A 552 -20.38 35.81 10.06
C ALA A 552 -21.54 36.08 9.10
N LEU A 553 -22.11 35.01 8.54
CA LEU A 553 -23.28 35.11 7.67
C LEU A 553 -24.48 35.60 8.46
N PRO A 554 -25.18 36.68 8.02
CA PRO A 554 -26.33 37.22 8.74
C PRO A 554 -27.53 36.26 8.72
N GLN A 555 -27.66 35.42 7.69
CA GLN A 555 -28.65 34.35 7.61
C GLN A 555 -28.03 33.09 7.02
N LEU A 556 -28.13 31.96 7.74
CA LEU A 556 -27.58 30.66 7.33
C LEU A 556 -28.48 29.89 6.32
N GLY A 557 -29.33 30.62 5.60
CA GLY A 557 -30.36 30.06 4.73
C GLY A 557 -31.44 29.26 5.49
N ALA A 558 -32.28 28.53 4.75
CA ALA A 558 -33.37 27.74 5.33
C ALA A 558 -32.91 26.47 6.08
N ARG A 559 -31.61 26.14 6.05
CA ARG A 559 -31.07 24.87 6.54
C ARG A 559 -30.47 25.07 7.93
N ARG A 560 -30.94 24.30 8.92
CA ARG A 560 -30.36 24.34 10.27
C ARG A 560 -29.04 23.55 10.30
N PRO A 561 -27.91 24.17 10.69
CA PRO A 561 -26.63 23.46 10.78
C PRO A 561 -26.73 22.28 11.75
N THR A 562 -26.00 21.20 11.45
CA THR A 562 -25.89 20.06 12.36
C THR A 562 -24.87 20.34 13.47
N GLY A 563 -23.83 21.10 13.15
CA GLY A 563 -22.78 21.45 14.10
C GLY A 563 -22.01 22.69 13.69
N LEU A 564 -21.19 23.16 14.63
CA LEU A 564 -20.22 24.22 14.45
C LEU A 564 -18.82 23.64 14.59
N LEU A 565 -17.96 23.89 13.60
CA LEU A 565 -16.55 23.51 13.66
C LEU A 565 -15.70 24.75 13.87
N LEU A 566 -14.99 24.80 14.99
CA LEU A 566 -14.07 25.88 15.32
C LEU A 566 -12.67 25.62 14.74
N ASP A 567 -11.89 26.67 14.52
CA ASP A 567 -10.43 26.58 14.35
C ASP A 567 -9.75 26.18 15.68
N GLU A 568 -8.48 25.74 15.65
CA GLU A 568 -7.77 25.31 16.87
C GLU A 568 -7.62 26.41 17.92
N ALA A 569 -7.49 27.67 17.49
CA ALA A 569 -7.45 28.85 18.33
C ALA A 569 -8.84 29.34 18.74
N GLY A 570 -9.92 28.76 18.20
CA GLY A 570 -11.30 29.19 18.46
C GLY A 570 -11.64 30.59 17.94
N ARG A 571 -10.87 31.11 16.96
CA ARG A 571 -10.99 32.46 16.40
C ARG A 571 -11.65 32.49 15.01
N ALA A 572 -11.85 31.33 14.39
CA ALA A 572 -12.74 31.16 13.27
C ALA A 572 -13.68 29.97 13.47
N ALA A 573 -14.83 30.01 12.81
CA ALA A 573 -15.88 29.02 12.94
C ALA A 573 -16.61 28.79 11.62
N ILE A 574 -16.88 27.53 11.29
CA ILE A 574 -17.68 27.15 10.12
C ILE A 574 -18.88 26.27 10.54
N PRO A 575 -20.11 26.74 10.28
CA PRO A 575 -21.31 25.93 10.43
C PRO A 575 -21.39 24.91 9.28
N PHE A 576 -21.80 23.68 9.59
CA PHE A 576 -21.90 22.63 8.58
C PHE A 576 -23.11 21.72 8.76
N LEU A 577 -23.51 21.06 7.68
CA LEU A 577 -24.55 20.03 7.64
C LEU A 577 -23.91 18.65 7.48
N ARG A 578 -24.41 17.69 8.26
CA ARG A 578 -24.02 16.29 8.18
C ARG A 578 -25.19 15.47 7.65
N THR A 579 -25.02 14.90 6.46
CA THR A 579 -26.12 14.21 5.73
C THR A 579 -25.82 12.73 5.44
N GLY A 580 -24.83 12.17 6.15
CA GLY A 580 -24.42 10.76 6.03
C GLY A 580 -23.55 10.45 4.81
N GLN A 581 -23.79 11.10 3.67
CA GLN A 581 -22.93 11.02 2.48
C GLN A 581 -22.09 12.28 2.26
N PHE A 582 -22.59 13.45 2.67
CA PHE A 582 -21.91 14.73 2.52
C PHE A 582 -21.73 15.44 3.86
N ILE A 583 -20.59 16.11 3.98
CA ILE A 583 -20.37 17.21 4.93
C ILE A 583 -20.39 18.50 4.10
N ILE A 584 -21.38 19.35 4.38
CA ILE A 584 -21.62 20.57 3.61
C ILE A 584 -21.33 21.79 4.49
N GLY A 585 -20.30 22.57 4.17
CA GLY A 585 -20.04 23.86 4.80
C GLY A 585 -21.06 24.91 4.35
N LEU A 586 -21.61 25.64 5.31
CA LEU A 586 -22.59 26.70 5.07
C LEU A 586 -21.87 28.04 4.97
N GLY A 587 -21.58 28.44 3.74
CA GLY A 587 -20.85 29.66 3.36
C GLY A 587 -19.39 29.68 3.80
N ASP A 588 -18.81 30.87 3.77
CA ASP A 588 -17.44 31.08 4.26
C ASP A 588 -17.37 31.04 5.80
N PRO A 589 -16.26 30.56 6.38
CA PRO A 589 -16.06 30.61 7.81
C PRO A 589 -16.05 32.06 8.32
N ALA A 590 -16.61 32.28 9.50
CA ALA A 590 -16.52 33.55 10.21
C ALA A 590 -15.18 33.60 10.96
N GLY A 591 -14.46 34.72 10.91
CA GLY A 591 -13.16 34.94 11.55
C GLY A 591 -12.21 35.78 10.71
N SER A 592 -10.94 35.86 11.12
CA SER A 592 -9.90 36.46 10.28
C SER A 592 -9.48 35.52 9.15
N GLU A 593 -9.10 36.08 8.00
CA GLU A 593 -8.86 35.31 6.76
C GLU A 593 -7.92 34.10 6.94
N ARG A 594 -6.81 34.27 7.67
CA ARG A 594 -5.86 33.18 7.98
C ARG A 594 -6.50 32.05 8.80
N ASN A 595 -7.37 32.38 9.74
CA ASN A 595 -8.07 31.39 10.57
C ASN A 595 -9.26 30.77 9.80
N CYS A 596 -9.90 31.52 8.90
CA CYS A 596 -10.93 30.99 7.99
C CYS A 596 -10.35 29.91 7.09
N VAL A 597 -9.18 30.15 6.49
CA VAL A 597 -8.45 29.12 5.73
C VAL A 597 -8.28 27.87 6.60
N ALA A 598 -7.76 28.01 7.83
CA ALA A 598 -7.57 26.87 8.73
C ALA A 598 -8.90 26.12 9.04
N ALA A 599 -10.02 26.83 9.21
CA ALA A 599 -11.33 26.23 9.43
C ALA A 599 -11.85 25.44 8.21
N ILE A 600 -11.63 25.94 6.98
CA ILE A 600 -11.99 25.22 5.74
C ILE A 600 -11.20 23.90 5.65
N TRP A 601 -9.89 23.95 5.86
CA TRP A 601 -9.04 22.75 5.87
C TRP A 601 -9.45 21.76 6.96
N ARG A 602 -9.84 22.25 8.15
CA ARG A 602 -10.33 21.41 9.23
C ARG A 602 -11.67 20.75 8.93
N LEU A 603 -12.57 21.42 8.20
CA LEU A 603 -13.85 20.83 7.76
C LEU A 603 -13.63 19.75 6.69
N ARG A 604 -12.69 19.96 5.77
CA ARG A 604 -12.25 18.91 4.84
C ARG A 604 -11.73 17.70 5.60
N ASP A 605 -10.87 17.91 6.59
CA ASP A 605 -10.32 16.81 7.38
C ASP A 605 -11.42 16.04 8.14
N LEU A 606 -12.47 16.72 8.62
CA LEU A 606 -13.64 16.08 9.21
C LEU A 606 -14.38 15.21 8.17
N ALA A 607 -14.60 15.73 6.96
CA ALA A 607 -15.25 14.98 5.88
C ALA A 607 -14.46 13.71 5.50
N LEU A 608 -13.15 13.84 5.36
CA LEU A 608 -12.25 12.72 5.12
C LEU A 608 -12.27 11.69 6.27
N GLN A 609 -12.32 12.15 7.51
CA GLN A 609 -12.35 11.28 8.69
C GLN A 609 -13.66 10.49 8.80
N GLU A 610 -14.77 11.06 8.34
CA GLU A 610 -16.09 10.39 8.33
C GLU A 610 -16.38 9.62 7.03
N GLY A 611 -15.47 9.64 6.05
CA GLY A 611 -15.69 9.01 4.74
C GLY A 611 -16.80 9.70 3.93
N CYS A 612 -17.08 10.97 4.23
CA CYS A 612 -18.10 11.77 3.58
C CYS A 612 -17.48 12.66 2.49
N LYS A 613 -18.26 12.96 1.46
CA LYS A 613 -17.89 13.91 0.41
C LYS A 613 -17.99 15.34 0.94
N LEU A 614 -17.05 16.21 0.55
CA LEU A 614 -17.03 17.61 0.98
C LEU A 614 -17.73 18.49 -0.05
N ALA A 615 -18.56 19.42 0.43
CA ALA A 615 -19.11 20.49 -0.38
C ALA A 615 -19.22 21.78 0.43
N PHE A 616 -19.27 22.92 -0.26
CA PHE A 616 -19.60 24.21 0.33
C PHE A 616 -20.70 24.87 -0.50
N ILE A 617 -21.60 25.58 0.17
CA ILE A 617 -22.67 26.36 -0.47
C ILE A 617 -22.60 27.80 0.00
N GLN A 618 -23.14 28.76 -0.77
CA GLN A 618 -23.13 30.19 -0.43
C GLN A 618 -21.72 30.77 -0.20
N VAL A 619 -20.77 30.29 -0.99
CA VAL A 619 -19.35 30.67 -0.88
C VAL A 619 -19.12 32.07 -1.48
N GLY A 620 -18.35 32.91 -0.80
CA GLY A 620 -17.94 34.24 -1.25
C GLY A 620 -16.73 34.22 -2.20
N GLN A 621 -16.42 35.38 -2.79
CA GLN A 621 -15.34 35.48 -3.78
C GLN A 621 -13.93 35.53 -3.15
N SER A 622 -13.80 36.03 -1.92
CA SER A 622 -12.50 36.26 -1.27
C SER A 622 -11.69 34.98 -1.05
N LEU A 623 -12.37 33.87 -0.73
CA LEU A 623 -11.71 32.58 -0.43
C LEU A 623 -11.71 31.60 -1.62
N MET A 624 -12.10 32.02 -2.83
CA MET A 624 -12.15 31.15 -4.03
C MET A 624 -10.82 30.46 -4.32
N ALA A 625 -9.70 31.14 -4.13
CA ALA A 625 -8.37 30.56 -4.30
C ALA A 625 -8.18 29.32 -3.42
N VAL A 626 -8.70 29.35 -2.19
CA VAL A 626 -8.60 28.26 -1.21
C VAL A 626 -9.46 27.06 -1.62
N TYR A 627 -10.68 27.29 -2.12
CA TYR A 627 -11.55 26.20 -2.58
C TYR A 627 -11.03 25.54 -3.86
N ASN A 628 -10.47 26.31 -4.78
CA ASN A 628 -9.75 25.77 -5.94
C ASN A 628 -8.51 24.97 -5.49
N ASP A 629 -7.83 25.47 -4.46
CA ASP A 629 -6.79 24.77 -3.72
C ASP A 629 -7.34 23.60 -2.85
N LEU A 630 -8.60 23.21 -2.96
CA LEU A 630 -9.12 21.94 -2.44
C LEU A 630 -9.55 21.00 -3.58
N GLY A 631 -9.31 21.39 -4.83
CA GLY A 631 -9.79 20.66 -6.01
C GLY A 631 -11.30 20.77 -6.22
N LEU A 632 -11.97 21.68 -5.52
CA LEU A 632 -13.40 21.90 -5.66
C LEU A 632 -13.66 22.82 -6.85
N THR A 633 -14.60 22.43 -7.70
CA THR A 633 -15.07 23.27 -8.79
C THR A 633 -16.22 24.14 -8.34
N VAL A 634 -16.15 25.42 -8.70
CA VAL A 634 -17.18 26.41 -8.42
C VAL A 634 -18.25 26.31 -9.49
N CYS A 635 -19.46 25.96 -9.09
CA CYS A 635 -20.62 25.89 -9.95
C CYS A 635 -21.67 26.89 -9.45
N PRO A 636 -22.09 27.87 -10.28
CA PRO A 636 -23.19 28.75 -9.90
C PRO A 636 -24.50 27.95 -9.86
N ASP A 637 -25.23 27.98 -8.74
CA ASP A 637 -26.57 27.43 -8.63
C ASP A 637 -27.59 28.52 -8.25
N ARG A 638 -28.74 28.53 -8.92
CA ARG A 638 -29.75 29.59 -8.75
C ARG A 638 -30.54 29.46 -7.44
N THR A 639 -30.53 28.30 -6.80
CA THR A 639 -31.33 28.04 -5.57
C THR A 639 -30.50 28.00 -4.28
N ALA A 640 -29.25 27.52 -4.33
CA ALA A 640 -28.38 27.39 -3.16
C ALA A 640 -27.22 28.41 -3.12
N GLY A 641 -27.15 29.33 -4.09
CA GLY A 641 -26.02 30.24 -4.29
C GLY A 641 -24.84 29.56 -4.97
N THR A 642 -23.63 30.11 -4.78
CA THR A 642 -22.38 29.53 -5.29
C THR A 642 -22.08 28.20 -4.59
N VAL A 643 -21.99 27.10 -5.34
CA VAL A 643 -21.70 25.76 -4.80
C VAL A 643 -20.29 25.33 -5.21
N CYS A 644 -19.49 24.91 -4.24
CA CYS A 644 -18.15 24.36 -4.47
C CYS A 644 -18.15 22.86 -4.12
N CYS A 645 -17.92 22.01 -5.12
CA CYS A 645 -17.81 20.56 -4.94
C CYS A 645 -16.93 19.93 -6.03
N PHE A 646 -16.52 18.68 -5.85
CA PHE A 646 -15.84 17.93 -6.91
C PHE A 646 -16.78 17.74 -8.13
N SER A 647 -16.23 17.85 -9.34
CA SER A 647 -17.01 17.80 -10.59
C SER A 647 -17.86 16.53 -10.73
N GLU A 648 -17.34 15.41 -10.22
CA GLU A 648 -18.00 14.10 -10.25
C GLU A 648 -19.22 14.03 -9.32
N ASP A 649 -19.21 14.82 -8.24
CA ASP A 649 -20.21 14.79 -7.18
C ASP A 649 -21.33 15.80 -7.37
N TYR A 650 -21.15 16.78 -8.27
CA TYR A 650 -22.09 17.88 -8.48
C TYR A 650 -23.52 17.41 -8.76
N ARG A 651 -23.72 16.39 -9.59
CA ARG A 651 -25.07 15.88 -9.91
C ARG A 651 -25.77 15.29 -8.68
N MET A 652 -25.02 14.54 -7.88
CA MET A 652 -25.53 13.88 -6.67
C MET A 652 -25.87 14.92 -5.60
N LEU A 653 -24.96 15.86 -5.38
CA LEU A 653 -25.16 16.98 -4.45
C LEU A 653 -26.38 17.83 -4.86
N ARG A 654 -26.52 18.16 -6.13
CA ARG A 654 -27.65 18.96 -6.63
C ARG A 654 -28.99 18.22 -6.48
N ALA A 655 -29.02 16.92 -6.75
CA ALA A 655 -30.21 16.10 -6.54
C ALA A 655 -30.61 16.07 -5.06
N PHE A 656 -29.62 15.95 -4.17
CA PHE A 656 -29.82 16.00 -2.72
C PHE A 656 -30.37 17.36 -2.26
N LEU A 657 -29.72 18.47 -2.64
CA LEU A 657 -30.14 19.82 -2.26
C LEU A 657 -31.58 20.13 -2.70
N LYS A 658 -31.96 19.72 -3.92
CA LYS A 658 -33.34 19.85 -4.42
C LYS A 658 -34.34 18.97 -3.67
N GLY A 659 -33.94 17.76 -3.28
CA GLY A 659 -34.77 16.84 -2.49
C GLY A 659 -35.11 17.41 -1.12
N GLU A 660 -34.13 17.98 -0.42
CA GLU A 660 -34.34 18.65 0.86
C GLU A 660 -35.19 19.92 0.74
N GLU A 661 -34.99 20.75 -0.29
CA GLU A 661 -35.82 21.94 -0.50
C GLU A 661 -37.29 21.58 -0.72
N ARG A 662 -37.57 20.48 -1.45
CA ARG A 662 -38.94 19.96 -1.61
C ARG A 662 -39.53 19.51 -0.27
N LEU A 663 -38.73 18.87 0.60
CA LEU A 663 -39.15 18.45 1.94
C LEU A 663 -39.38 19.65 2.86
N ALA A 664 -38.52 20.68 2.79
CA ALA A 664 -38.67 21.92 3.56
C ALA A 664 -39.94 22.69 3.16
N ARG A 665 -40.21 22.82 1.85
CA ARG A 665 -41.47 23.40 1.35
C ARG A 665 -42.70 22.60 1.79
N LYS A 666 -42.61 21.26 1.80
CA LYS A 666 -43.70 20.41 2.32
C LYS A 666 -43.92 20.51 3.83
N ARG A 667 -42.88 20.88 4.60
CA ARG A 667 -42.98 21.16 6.05
C ARG A 667 -43.54 22.55 6.37
N GLN A 668 -43.64 23.44 5.38
CA GLN A 668 -44.38 24.69 5.47
C GLN A 668 -45.75 24.58 4.76
N PRO A 669 -46.79 24.04 5.43
CA PRO A 669 -48.15 24.48 5.13
C PRO A 669 -48.82 25.10 6.37
N GLN A 670 -49.52 26.24 6.15
CA GLN A 670 -50.49 26.89 7.06
C GLN A 670 -50.00 27.84 8.17
N ALA A 671 -49.24 28.89 7.83
CA ALA A 671 -49.18 30.09 8.69
C ALA A 671 -49.49 31.41 7.95
N ALA A 672 -49.93 31.35 6.68
CA ALA A 672 -50.12 32.53 5.84
C ALA A 672 -51.48 32.55 5.10
N SER A 673 -52.55 32.06 5.75
CA SER A 673 -53.93 32.16 5.23
C SER A 673 -54.93 32.48 6.35
N GLY A 674 -54.65 33.53 7.13
CA GLY A 674 -55.51 33.97 8.23
C GLY A 674 -55.55 35.48 8.45
N LEU A 675 -55.21 36.28 7.44
CA LEU A 675 -55.36 37.74 7.45
C LEU A 675 -55.68 38.22 6.04
N THR A 676 -56.95 38.14 5.65
CA THR A 676 -57.67 39.04 4.72
C THR A 676 -59.05 38.46 4.40
N GLY A 677 -60.11 39.19 4.75
CA GLY A 677 -61.45 39.03 4.17
C GLY A 677 -62.61 38.87 5.15
N SER A 678 -63.21 40.01 5.52
CA SER A 678 -64.58 40.25 6.04
C SER A 678 -65.12 39.42 7.19
#